data_AF-I3CJZ1-F1
#
_entry.id   AF-I3CJZ1-F1
#
_cell.length_a   1.000
_cell.length_b   1.000
_cell.length_c   1.000
_cell.angle_alpha   90.00
_cell.angle_beta   90.00
_cell.angle_gamma   90.00
#
_symmetry.space_group_name_H-M   'P 1'
#
loop_
_entity.id
_entity.type
_entity.pdbx_description
1 polymer ?
#
loop_
_entity_poly.entity_id
_entity_poly.type
_entity_poly.pdbx_seq_one_letter_code
_entity_poly.pdbx_strand_id
1 'polypeptide(L)'
;MENKFFISLRFRMIAMILLGVVPPMLIAILFASSQAAQIIRQEAKENLMLRATSLADSVTRWDEMNVKSLMTLSQNAAFTTMEAEKQIPSLSAIYRVYPEIYGTAVVKSNGLNFTSGTGIVHRNPINLSHREWFQGALEGHDITRSAQISRTYEQPAVTFSSPVRSIPTLLRGDKGELVSQLQTKLKEIPYYKNQIEVTGIYDKATEDTVRTYQMDYPGLIATGIADPLTLELLGIIKQWEEKKVPPPDRPIIGVAVVLTFLTELGKAVGAVRLGHTGYAFMVDEKGRVLAHPEAKYVTGDELTDFSKHPAVQHILIGNSGLYAFIDENNVSWLSHGLRIANGWSVIALQQESEVLEREQFFWRLSLIVALIAVLIVCAFTWLLANRLLKPITGLTTAATKLAEGDWQQSVDVKSNDEIGILANTFNQMAKQLRVSFSILDAKREEAQKAREAAEEANKVKSMFVANMTHELRTPLNAIIGYSEMLQEEAADMGMEDFIPDLKKIDSAGRHLLALINDVLDFSKVEAGKMELYLETFSINMMIQDVIFTIQPLIEKNQNALEVTSPEELGMMHSDVTKVRQCLFNLLSNASKFTENGKIFLSVESYQVDALDWIRFRVTDTGIGMTPEQTSKLFRAFMQADSSTTRKYGGTGLGLVITRQFCQMMGGDVIVESEFGKGSTFIIELPTQLKDKEPESDETSA
;
A
#
# COMPACT_ATOMS: atom_id res chain seq x y z
N MET A 1 -23.56 -24.18 -6.51
CA MET A 1 -22.71 -23.93 -5.32
C MET A 1 -21.75 -22.73 -5.50
N GLU A 2 -21.45 -22.32 -6.74
CA GLU A 2 -20.45 -21.28 -7.07
C GLU A 2 -20.83 -19.84 -6.66
N ASN A 3 -22.12 -19.49 -6.65
CA ASN A 3 -22.55 -18.13 -6.31
C ASN A 3 -22.22 -17.75 -4.85
N LYS A 4 -22.13 -18.73 -3.94
CA LYS A 4 -21.71 -18.50 -2.54
C LYS A 4 -20.22 -18.19 -2.40
N PHE A 5 -19.37 -18.73 -3.27
CA PHE A 5 -17.91 -18.58 -3.16
C PHE A 5 -17.46 -17.16 -3.55
N PHE A 6 -18.00 -16.62 -4.64
CA PHE A 6 -17.69 -15.26 -5.10
C PHE A 6 -18.29 -14.16 -4.21
N ILE A 7 -19.49 -14.38 -3.66
CA ILE A 7 -20.05 -13.50 -2.63
C ILE A 7 -19.12 -13.46 -1.40
N SER A 8 -18.47 -14.58 -1.06
CA SER A 8 -17.51 -14.62 0.06
C SER A 8 -16.25 -13.78 -0.19
N LEU A 9 -15.69 -13.80 -1.41
CA LEU A 9 -14.46 -13.04 -1.70
C LEU A 9 -14.73 -11.53 -1.71
N ARG A 10 -15.85 -11.11 -2.30
CA ARG A 10 -16.30 -9.71 -2.25
C ARG A 10 -16.46 -9.21 -0.82
N PHE A 11 -17.17 -9.98 -0.01
CA PHE A 11 -17.44 -9.62 1.37
C PHE A 11 -16.15 -9.56 2.19
N ARG A 12 -15.24 -10.52 2.00
CA ARG A 12 -13.92 -10.55 2.66
C ARG A 12 -13.05 -9.35 2.29
N MET A 13 -13.03 -8.94 1.02
CA MET A 13 -12.21 -7.80 0.59
C MET A 13 -12.76 -6.47 1.12
N ILE A 14 -14.08 -6.28 1.06
CA ILE A 14 -14.74 -5.09 1.64
C ILE A 14 -14.52 -5.05 3.15
N ALA A 15 -14.66 -6.18 3.84
CA ALA A 15 -14.42 -6.30 5.28
C ALA A 15 -12.95 -5.99 5.62
N MET A 16 -11.97 -6.47 4.87
CA MET A 16 -10.56 -6.13 5.10
C MET A 16 -10.28 -4.63 4.95
N ILE A 17 -10.82 -3.98 3.90
CA ILE A 17 -10.60 -2.55 3.68
C ILE A 17 -11.23 -1.73 4.81
N LEU A 18 -12.48 -2.05 5.18
CA LEU A 18 -13.16 -1.36 6.28
C LEU A 18 -12.45 -1.58 7.62
N LEU A 19 -12.07 -2.82 7.93
CA LEU A 19 -11.39 -3.16 9.18
C LEU A 19 -9.95 -2.64 9.25
N GLY A 20 -9.27 -2.51 8.10
CA GLY A 20 -7.91 -2.00 8.00
C GLY A 20 -7.80 -0.48 8.06
N VAL A 21 -8.83 0.25 7.59
CA VAL A 21 -8.77 1.71 7.46
C VAL A 21 -9.59 2.43 8.53
N VAL A 22 -10.81 1.98 8.81
CA VAL A 22 -11.74 2.71 9.68
C VAL A 22 -11.25 2.74 11.14
N PRO A 23 -10.85 1.63 11.78
CA PRO A 23 -10.42 1.67 13.18
C PRO A 23 -9.18 2.54 13.43
N PRO A 24 -8.07 2.43 12.66
CA PRO A 24 -6.90 3.30 12.86
C PRO A 24 -7.22 4.78 12.67
N MET A 25 -8.06 5.10 11.68
CA MET A 25 -8.50 6.47 11.43
C MET A 25 -9.33 7.03 12.58
N LEU A 26 -10.30 6.26 13.11
CA LEU A 26 -11.09 6.67 14.27
C LEU A 26 -10.21 6.85 15.51
N ILE A 27 -9.24 5.95 15.73
CA ILE A 27 -8.27 6.08 16.82
C ILE A 27 -7.45 7.38 16.68
N ALA A 28 -6.98 7.71 15.47
CA ALA A 28 -6.24 8.94 15.21
C ALA A 28 -7.09 10.20 15.48
N ILE A 29 -8.36 10.19 15.08
CA ILE A 29 -9.29 11.30 15.35
C ILE A 29 -9.57 11.44 16.85
N LEU A 30 -9.80 10.32 17.56
CA LEU A 30 -9.99 10.33 19.01
C LEU A 30 -8.75 10.85 19.73
N PHE A 31 -7.56 10.44 19.30
CA PHE A 31 -6.30 10.91 19.86
C PHE A 31 -6.10 12.41 19.63
N ALA A 32 -6.35 12.90 18.40
CA ALA A 32 -6.27 14.32 18.07
C ALA A 32 -7.28 15.16 18.88
N SER A 33 -8.51 14.66 19.06
CA SER A 33 -9.54 15.33 19.87
C SER A 33 -9.14 15.39 21.35
N SER A 34 -8.55 14.31 21.87
CA SER A 34 -8.02 14.26 23.25
C SER A 34 -6.85 15.24 23.45
N GLN A 35 -5.91 15.29 22.51
CA GLN A 35 -4.81 16.26 22.49
C GLN A 35 -5.33 17.71 22.46
N ALA A 36 -6.30 18.01 21.60
CA ALA A 36 -6.91 19.35 21.53
C ALA A 36 -7.57 19.75 22.85
N ALA A 37 -8.30 18.83 23.49
CA ALA A 37 -8.90 19.08 24.81
C ALA A 37 -7.84 19.39 25.88
N GLN A 38 -6.71 18.66 25.89
CA GLN A 38 -5.60 18.92 26.80
C GLN A 38 -4.97 20.30 26.56
N ILE A 39 -4.74 20.67 25.31
CA ILE A 39 -4.18 21.98 24.92
C ILE A 39 -5.11 23.11 25.37
N ILE A 40 -6.41 23.00 25.12
CA ILE A 40 -7.40 24.03 25.49
C ILE A 40 -7.43 24.24 27.01
N ARG A 41 -7.41 23.14 27.79
CA ARG A 41 -7.38 23.22 29.26
C ARG A 41 -6.06 23.82 29.76
N GLN A 42 -4.95 23.49 29.14
CA GLN A 42 -3.64 24.03 29.50
C GLN A 42 -3.55 25.53 29.18
N GLU A 43 -4.00 25.93 27.99
CA GLU A 43 -4.04 27.32 27.55
C GLU A 43 -4.95 28.18 28.46
N ALA A 44 -6.09 27.64 28.90
CA ALA A 44 -6.96 28.33 29.86
C ALA A 44 -6.24 28.58 31.21
N LYS A 45 -5.51 27.57 31.73
CA LYS A 45 -4.73 27.70 32.97
C LYS A 45 -3.59 28.69 32.83
N GLU A 46 -2.85 28.65 31.71
CA GLU A 46 -1.75 29.56 31.44
C GLU A 46 -2.23 31.00 31.27
N ASN A 47 -3.33 31.22 30.55
CA ASN A 47 -3.92 32.55 30.41
C ASN A 47 -4.36 33.12 31.77
N LEU A 48 -5.01 32.31 32.62
CA LEU A 48 -5.36 32.73 33.97
C LEU A 48 -4.14 33.15 34.79
N MET A 49 -3.09 32.33 34.77
CA MET A 49 -1.82 32.64 35.45
C MET A 49 -1.20 33.92 34.90
N LEU A 50 -1.00 34.04 33.58
CA LEU A 50 -0.38 35.21 32.95
C LEU A 50 -1.13 36.51 33.26
N ARG A 51 -2.46 36.49 33.22
CA ARG A 51 -3.28 37.67 33.54
C ARG A 51 -3.21 38.03 35.03
N ALA A 52 -3.27 37.05 35.92
CA ALA A 52 -3.11 37.27 37.36
C ALA A 52 -1.72 37.83 37.70
N THR A 53 -0.66 37.26 37.14
CA THR A 53 0.73 37.74 37.32
C THR A 53 0.91 39.15 36.77
N SER A 54 0.46 39.42 35.54
CA SER A 54 0.57 40.76 34.94
C SER A 54 -0.17 41.84 35.74
N LEU A 55 -1.35 41.49 36.27
CA LEU A 55 -2.10 42.37 37.16
C LEU A 55 -1.37 42.56 38.49
N ALA A 56 -0.85 41.48 39.11
CA ALA A 56 -0.07 41.56 40.34
C ALA A 56 1.22 42.40 40.19
N ASP A 57 1.92 42.31 39.06
CA ASP A 57 3.08 43.15 38.75
C ASP A 57 2.68 44.63 38.64
N SER A 58 1.51 44.91 38.07
CA SER A 58 0.99 46.27 37.96
C SER A 58 0.61 46.83 39.32
N VAL A 59 -0.01 46.02 40.18
CA VAL A 59 -0.32 46.37 41.57
C VAL A 59 0.94 46.57 42.40
N THR A 60 1.95 45.72 42.20
CA THR A 60 3.24 45.81 42.92
C THR A 60 3.95 47.12 42.56
N ARG A 61 4.04 47.45 41.26
CA ARG A 61 4.62 48.73 40.81
C ARG A 61 3.85 49.93 41.35
N TRP A 62 2.52 49.84 41.39
CA TRP A 62 1.66 50.86 41.96
C TRP A 62 1.92 51.04 43.47
N ASP A 63 2.01 49.95 44.24
CA ASP A 63 2.33 49.98 45.67
C ASP A 63 3.72 50.58 45.91
N GLU A 64 4.74 50.11 45.18
CA GLU A 64 6.12 50.59 45.26
C GLU A 64 6.22 52.10 44.96
N MET A 65 5.48 52.61 43.97
CA MET A 65 5.45 54.04 43.65
C MET A 65 4.89 54.86 44.81
N ASN A 66 3.76 54.43 45.40
CA ASN A 66 3.14 55.13 46.53
C ASN A 66 4.02 55.04 47.78
N VAL A 67 4.62 53.88 48.05
CA VAL A 67 5.60 53.68 49.11
C VAL A 67 6.81 54.59 48.94
N LYS A 68 7.39 54.68 47.74
CA LYS A 68 8.55 55.53 47.47
C LYS A 68 8.23 57.02 47.67
N SER A 69 7.03 57.44 47.26
CA SER A 69 6.54 58.80 47.46
C SER A 69 6.36 59.11 48.95
N LEU A 70 5.78 58.18 49.71
CA LEU A 70 5.64 58.27 51.16
C LEU A 70 7.00 58.29 51.87
N MET A 71 7.93 57.42 51.49
CA MET A 71 9.27 57.36 52.08
C MET A 71 10.04 58.66 51.82
N THR A 72 9.91 59.25 50.63
CA THR A 72 10.51 60.55 50.33
C THR A 72 9.99 61.65 51.28
N LEU A 73 8.71 61.57 51.67
CA LEU A 73 8.10 62.48 52.63
C LEU A 73 8.51 62.19 54.08
N SER A 74 8.48 60.92 54.52
CA SER A 74 8.74 60.55 55.91
C SER A 74 10.20 60.69 56.33
N GLN A 75 11.11 60.47 55.38
CA GLN A 75 12.56 60.55 55.60
C GLN A 75 13.05 62.00 55.69
N ASN A 76 12.33 62.96 55.10
CA ASN A 76 12.65 64.37 55.22
C ASN A 76 12.00 64.99 56.47
N ALA A 77 12.56 64.70 57.65
CA ALA A 77 11.96 65.19 58.89
C ALA A 77 12.01 66.73 59.04
N ALA A 78 12.89 67.44 58.31
CA ALA A 78 12.91 68.90 58.23
C ALA A 78 11.65 69.46 57.55
N PHE A 79 11.12 68.71 56.58
CA PHE A 79 9.84 69.02 55.95
C PHE A 79 8.68 68.90 56.95
N THR A 80 8.69 67.88 57.82
CA THR A 80 7.57 67.58 58.73
C THR A 80 7.47 68.48 59.96
N THR A 81 8.59 69.08 60.38
CA THR A 81 8.64 70.08 61.47
C THR A 81 8.43 71.51 61.00
N MET A 82 8.43 71.73 59.68
CA MET A 82 8.21 73.02 59.05
C MET A 82 6.82 73.59 59.35
N GLU A 83 6.71 74.92 59.37
CA GLU A 83 5.40 75.58 59.48
C GLU A 83 4.47 75.19 58.32
N ALA A 84 3.19 75.05 58.65
CA ALA A 84 2.14 74.62 57.74
C ALA A 84 2.17 75.34 56.37
N GLU A 85 2.26 76.67 56.39
CA GLU A 85 2.21 77.50 55.19
C GLU A 85 3.39 77.24 54.23
N LYS A 86 4.54 76.83 54.77
CA LYS A 86 5.75 76.52 53.99
C LYS A 86 5.77 75.08 53.47
N GLN A 87 4.97 74.19 54.06
CA GLN A 87 4.83 72.81 53.58
C GLN A 87 4.01 72.70 52.30
N ILE A 88 3.02 73.59 52.12
CA ILE A 88 2.02 73.52 51.03
C ILE A 88 2.67 73.43 49.63
N PRO A 89 3.67 74.26 49.26
CA PRO A 89 4.30 74.16 47.94
C PRO A 89 4.98 72.82 47.68
N SER A 90 5.68 72.25 48.67
CA SER A 90 6.38 70.97 48.51
C SER A 90 5.42 69.79 48.48
N LEU A 91 4.33 69.83 49.25
CA LEU A 91 3.23 68.87 49.10
C LEU A 91 2.63 68.97 47.69
N SER A 92 2.35 70.20 47.23
CA SER A 92 1.79 70.45 45.89
C SER A 92 2.68 69.92 44.75
N ALA A 93 4.00 69.93 44.94
CA ALA A 93 4.97 69.40 43.98
C ALA A 93 4.88 67.86 43.85
N ILE A 94 4.56 67.15 44.93
CA ILE A 94 4.40 65.69 44.92
C ILE A 94 3.21 65.29 44.06
N TYR A 95 2.10 66.03 44.08
CA TYR A 95 0.97 65.81 43.15
C TYR A 95 1.36 65.97 41.69
N ARG A 96 2.21 66.95 41.39
CA ARG A 96 2.66 67.22 40.02
C ARG A 96 3.56 66.11 39.49
N VAL A 97 4.32 65.47 40.37
CA VAL A 97 5.23 64.36 40.03
C VAL A 97 4.49 63.02 40.02
N TYR A 98 3.52 62.83 40.92
CA TYR A 98 2.77 61.60 41.12
C TYR A 98 1.26 61.89 41.05
N PRO A 99 0.68 61.94 39.83
CA PRO A 99 -0.71 62.35 39.62
C PRO A 99 -1.76 61.41 40.25
N GLU A 100 -1.38 60.20 40.66
CA GLU A 100 -2.26 59.24 41.34
C GLU A 100 -2.46 59.55 42.83
N ILE A 101 -1.56 60.32 43.41
CA ILE A 101 -1.69 60.81 44.79
C ILE A 101 -2.67 61.98 44.76
N TYR A 102 -3.73 61.92 45.55
CA TYR A 102 -4.74 62.99 45.64
C TYR A 102 -4.85 63.60 47.05
N GLY A 103 -4.16 63.00 48.03
CA GLY A 103 -3.98 63.58 49.36
C GLY A 103 -2.57 63.32 49.91
N THR A 104 -2.02 64.29 50.63
CA THR A 104 -0.76 64.19 51.35
C THR A 104 -0.90 65.04 52.60
N ALA A 105 -0.50 64.52 53.75
CA ALA A 105 -0.58 65.24 55.02
C ALA A 105 0.59 64.87 55.92
N VAL A 106 0.91 65.78 56.84
CA VAL A 106 1.84 65.52 57.94
C VAL A 106 1.06 65.72 59.24
N VAL A 107 1.01 64.67 60.06
CA VAL A 107 0.26 64.64 61.31
C VAL A 107 1.26 64.63 62.46
N LYS A 108 1.11 65.53 63.45
CA LYS A 108 1.99 65.53 64.63
C LYS A 108 1.72 64.32 65.52
N SER A 109 2.66 63.97 66.39
CA SER A 109 2.53 62.83 67.33
C SER A 109 1.30 62.91 68.24
N ASN A 110 0.74 64.10 68.48
CA ASN A 110 -0.50 64.30 69.25
C ASN A 110 -1.79 64.12 68.43
N GLY A 111 -1.70 63.74 67.15
CA GLY A 111 -2.84 63.47 66.26
C GLY A 111 -3.50 64.70 65.64
N LEU A 112 -2.99 65.91 65.90
CA LEU A 112 -3.50 67.15 65.31
C LEU A 112 -2.83 67.39 63.94
N ASN A 113 -3.65 67.46 62.89
CA ASN A 113 -3.19 67.79 61.54
C ASN A 113 -2.99 69.31 61.37
N PHE A 114 -1.91 69.72 60.70
CA PHE A 114 -1.60 71.14 60.41
C PHE A 114 -1.84 71.52 58.94
N THR A 115 -1.77 70.58 57.99
CA THR A 115 -1.80 70.88 56.55
C THR A 115 -2.44 69.76 55.71
N SER A 116 -3.20 70.16 54.68
CA SER A 116 -3.62 69.26 53.60
C SER A 116 -2.96 69.69 52.29
N GLY A 117 -2.56 68.74 51.45
CA GLY A 117 -1.95 69.01 50.15
C GLY A 117 -2.89 69.67 49.12
N THR A 118 -4.18 69.83 49.42
CA THR A 118 -5.13 70.60 48.59
C THR A 118 -4.99 72.13 48.78
N GLY A 119 -4.09 72.57 49.66
CA GLY A 119 -3.88 73.98 49.99
C GLY A 119 -4.91 74.54 50.98
N ILE A 120 -5.81 73.71 51.50
CA ILE A 120 -6.83 74.12 52.47
C ILE A 120 -6.28 73.87 53.88
N VAL A 121 -5.99 74.96 54.60
CA VAL A 121 -5.71 74.93 56.04
C VAL A 121 -7.06 74.83 56.77
N HIS A 122 -7.37 73.65 57.31
CA HIS A 122 -8.58 73.49 58.13
C HIS A 122 -8.42 74.27 59.44
N ARG A 123 -9.34 75.21 59.70
CA ARG A 123 -9.33 76.02 60.93
C ARG A 123 -9.53 75.20 62.22
N ASN A 124 -10.12 74.01 62.12
CA ASN A 124 -10.24 73.05 63.22
C ASN A 124 -9.35 71.83 62.94
N PRO A 125 -8.40 71.49 63.84
CA PRO A 125 -7.57 70.32 63.66
C PRO A 125 -8.41 69.05 63.77
N ILE A 126 -8.38 68.21 62.74
CA ILE A 126 -9.01 66.89 62.77
C ILE A 126 -8.13 65.99 63.62
N ASN A 127 -8.70 65.40 64.67
CA ASN A 127 -7.99 64.43 65.50
C ASN A 127 -7.94 63.08 64.76
N LEU A 128 -6.75 62.69 64.31
CA LEU A 128 -6.51 61.44 63.59
C LEU A 128 -5.89 60.36 64.48
N SER A 129 -5.77 60.61 65.80
CA SER A 129 -5.11 59.69 66.73
C SER A 129 -5.76 58.31 66.78
N HIS A 130 -7.07 58.20 66.56
CA HIS A 130 -7.80 56.94 66.66
C HIS A 130 -7.72 56.07 65.39
N ARG A 131 -7.02 56.50 64.34
CA ARG A 131 -6.95 55.76 63.08
C ARG A 131 -5.90 54.66 63.15
N GLU A 132 -6.25 53.44 62.72
CA GLU A 132 -5.36 52.27 62.74
C GLU A 132 -4.02 52.54 62.03
N TRP A 133 -4.07 53.15 60.85
CA TRP A 133 -2.87 53.50 60.07
C TRP A 133 -1.95 54.48 60.82
N PHE A 134 -2.53 55.40 61.61
CA PHE A 134 -1.80 56.38 62.40
C PHE A 134 -1.15 55.73 63.63
N GLN A 135 -1.89 54.89 64.36
CA GLN A 135 -1.38 54.15 65.52
C GLN A 135 -0.26 53.20 65.13
N GLY A 136 -0.44 52.42 64.07
CA GLY A 136 0.60 51.50 63.61
C GLY A 136 1.90 52.22 63.20
N ALA A 137 1.80 53.43 62.61
CA ALA A 137 2.98 54.24 62.33
C ALA A 137 3.65 54.72 63.63
N LEU A 138 2.88 55.16 64.63
CA LEU A 138 3.42 55.56 65.95
C LEU A 138 4.05 54.40 66.74
N GLU A 139 3.61 53.16 66.52
CA GLU A 139 4.21 51.94 67.06
C GLU A 139 5.56 51.59 66.40
N GLY A 140 5.94 52.30 65.34
CA GLY A 140 7.22 52.15 64.66
C GLY A 140 7.20 51.27 63.42
N HIS A 141 6.03 50.88 62.91
CA HIS A 141 5.94 50.19 61.63
C HIS A 141 6.32 51.15 60.49
N ASP A 142 7.33 50.79 59.69
CA ASP A 142 7.89 51.69 58.67
C ASP A 142 6.88 52.12 57.60
N ILE A 143 5.95 51.23 57.22
CA ILE A 143 4.85 51.53 56.29
C ILE A 143 3.58 50.83 56.77
N THR A 144 2.56 51.61 57.10
CA THR A 144 1.20 51.14 57.35
C THR A 144 0.28 51.52 56.21
N ARG A 145 -0.70 50.66 55.93
CA ARG A 145 -1.67 50.84 54.84
C ARG A 145 -3.07 50.60 55.38
N SER A 146 -4.03 51.40 54.95
CA SER A 146 -5.44 51.19 55.28
C SER A 146 -6.30 51.57 54.09
N ALA A 147 -7.00 50.58 53.55
CA ALA A 147 -7.99 50.77 52.50
C ALA A 147 -9.36 51.07 53.11
N GLN A 148 -10.06 52.07 52.57
CA GLN A 148 -11.39 52.48 53.02
C GLN A 148 -12.15 53.15 51.86
N ILE A 149 -13.47 53.27 51.98
CA ILE A 149 -14.22 54.20 51.14
C ILE A 149 -14.09 55.61 51.72
N SER A 150 -13.67 56.56 50.88
CA SER A 150 -13.60 57.96 51.27
C SER A 150 -15.00 58.53 51.52
N ARG A 151 -15.30 58.98 52.75
CA ARG A 151 -16.59 59.65 53.06
C ARG A 151 -16.79 60.98 52.31
N THR A 152 -15.70 61.59 51.85
CA THR A 152 -15.73 62.89 51.16
C THR A 152 -15.96 62.72 49.66
N TYR A 153 -15.41 61.65 49.08
CA TYR A 153 -15.39 61.44 47.62
C TYR A 153 -16.18 60.20 47.19
N GLU A 154 -16.71 59.43 48.14
CA GLU A 154 -17.49 58.20 47.94
C GLU A 154 -16.79 57.17 47.02
N GLN A 155 -15.45 57.12 47.11
CA GLN A 155 -14.62 56.25 46.27
C GLN A 155 -13.60 55.47 47.10
N PRO A 156 -13.21 54.24 46.66
CA PRO A 156 -12.16 53.48 47.30
C PRO A 156 -10.81 54.19 47.25
N ALA A 157 -10.19 54.31 48.42
CA ALA A 157 -8.89 54.93 48.58
C ALA A 157 -8.02 54.15 49.56
N VAL A 158 -6.71 54.29 49.39
CA VAL A 158 -5.72 53.71 50.30
C VAL A 158 -4.94 54.82 50.93
N THR A 159 -4.90 54.79 52.26
CA THR A 159 -4.07 55.66 53.07
C THR A 159 -2.79 54.91 53.41
N PHE A 160 -1.68 55.45 52.96
CA PHE A 160 -0.33 55.03 53.29
C PHE A 160 0.22 55.96 54.38
N SER A 161 0.85 55.39 55.41
CA SER A 161 1.48 56.19 56.45
C SER A 161 2.81 55.61 56.90
N SER A 162 3.71 56.51 57.30
CA SER A 162 5.05 56.14 57.74
C SER A 162 5.47 57.06 58.90
N PRO A 163 6.13 56.52 59.94
CA PRO A 163 6.61 57.31 61.06
C PRO A 163 7.61 58.35 60.59
N VAL A 164 7.47 59.55 61.12
CA VAL A 164 8.47 60.60 60.97
C VAL A 164 9.25 60.67 62.26
N ARG A 165 10.54 60.39 62.16
CA ARG A 165 11.44 60.37 63.31
C ARG A 165 12.13 61.71 63.47
N SER A 166 12.45 62.06 64.71
CA SER A 166 13.18 63.30 64.98
C SER A 166 14.53 63.29 64.25
N ILE A 167 14.85 64.37 63.54
CA ILE A 167 16.23 64.69 63.19
C ILE A 167 16.98 64.94 64.51
N PRO A 168 18.28 64.61 64.61
CA PRO A 168 19.10 65.07 65.71
C PRO A 168 18.98 66.59 65.88
N THR A 169 18.20 67.04 66.85
CA THR A 169 18.17 68.45 67.22
C THR A 169 19.47 68.74 67.95
N LEU A 170 20.37 69.50 67.33
CA LEU A 170 21.45 70.16 68.07
C LEU A 170 20.81 71.25 68.93
N LEU A 171 20.35 70.86 70.11
CA LEU A 171 19.68 71.77 71.03
C LEU A 171 20.67 72.80 71.57
N ARG A 172 20.27 74.05 71.39
CA ARG A 172 20.88 75.24 71.94
C ARG A 172 20.83 75.21 73.47
N GLY A 173 21.99 75.30 74.12
CA GLY A 173 22.11 76.01 75.38
C GLY A 173 21.88 75.25 76.69
N ASP A 174 21.57 73.96 76.70
CA ASP A 174 21.73 73.15 77.92
C ASP A 174 23.02 72.35 77.84
N LYS A 175 23.74 72.24 78.96
CA LYS A 175 25.04 71.55 79.11
C LYS A 175 24.91 70.05 78.79
N GLY A 176 24.68 69.72 77.52
CA GLY A 176 24.65 68.37 77.00
C GLY A 176 26.05 67.81 76.81
N GLU A 177 26.13 66.50 76.69
CA GLU A 177 27.39 65.74 76.61
C GLU A 177 28.33 66.26 75.51
N LEU A 178 27.78 66.67 74.36
CA LEU A 178 28.55 67.24 73.25
C LEU A 178 29.21 68.59 73.60
N VAL A 179 28.50 69.47 74.32
CA VAL A 179 29.03 70.77 74.77
C VAL A 179 30.12 70.56 75.82
N SER A 180 29.93 69.59 76.72
CA SER A 180 30.94 69.24 77.75
C SER A 180 32.18 68.60 77.13
N GLN A 181 32.03 67.76 76.10
CA GLN A 181 33.13 67.17 75.34
C GLN A 181 33.88 68.24 74.52
N LEU A 182 33.16 69.15 73.85
CA LEU A 182 33.74 70.28 73.12
C LEU A 182 34.49 71.25 74.05
N GLN A 183 33.94 71.59 75.22
CA GLN A 183 34.62 72.42 76.22
C GLN A 183 35.89 71.77 76.78
N THR A 184 35.88 70.45 76.96
CA THR A 184 37.06 69.70 77.43
C THR A 184 38.16 69.75 76.38
N LYS A 185 37.84 69.48 75.11
CA LYS A 185 38.75 69.57 73.97
C LYS A 185 39.29 70.98 73.72
N LEU A 186 38.44 72.00 73.82
CA LEU A 186 38.85 73.40 73.64
C LEU A 186 39.88 73.82 74.72
N LYS A 187 39.74 73.34 75.97
CA LYS A 187 40.72 73.59 77.04
C LYS A 187 42.09 72.94 76.81
N GLU A 188 42.19 71.93 75.96
CA GLU A 188 43.47 71.32 75.57
C GLU A 188 44.25 72.21 74.58
N ILE A 189 43.58 73.12 73.89
CA ILE A 189 44.18 74.03 72.92
C ILE A 189 44.76 75.26 73.65
N PRO A 190 46.04 75.61 73.45
CA PRO A 190 46.74 76.65 74.23
C PRO A 190 46.00 78.00 74.27
N TYR A 191 45.32 78.35 73.19
CA TYR A 191 44.59 79.61 73.04
C TYR A 191 43.37 79.74 73.97
N TYR A 192 42.65 78.63 74.25
CA TYR A 192 41.42 78.65 75.06
C TYR A 192 41.62 78.15 76.50
N LYS A 193 42.84 77.70 76.84
CA LYS A 193 43.21 77.09 78.12
C LYS A 193 42.91 77.95 79.36
N ASN A 194 42.85 79.27 79.22
CA ASN A 194 42.62 80.23 80.31
C ASN A 194 41.27 80.96 80.27
N GLN A 195 40.37 80.65 79.33
CA GLN A 195 39.04 81.27 79.29
C GLN A 195 38.06 80.51 80.19
N ILE A 196 37.54 81.20 81.23
CA ILE A 196 36.76 80.58 82.32
C ILE A 196 35.35 80.17 81.89
N GLU A 197 34.78 80.78 80.86
CA GLU A 197 33.57 80.30 80.18
C GLU A 197 33.49 80.98 78.81
N VAL A 198 33.61 80.21 77.72
CA VAL A 198 33.50 80.77 76.37
C VAL A 198 32.01 80.95 76.07
N THR A 199 31.52 82.18 76.21
CA THR A 199 30.15 82.57 75.85
C THR A 199 30.19 83.52 74.65
N GLY A 200 29.85 83.00 73.46
CA GLY A 200 29.53 83.78 72.26
C GLY A 200 30.69 84.50 71.55
N ILE A 201 30.92 84.20 70.28
CA ILE A 201 31.89 84.85 69.36
C ILE A 201 31.32 84.74 67.94
N TYR A 202 31.24 85.85 67.21
CA TYR A 202 31.06 85.88 65.76
C TYR A 202 32.04 86.91 65.18
N ASP A 203 32.64 86.59 64.04
CA ASP A 203 33.09 87.60 63.08
C ASP A 203 32.18 87.56 61.82
N LYS A 204 32.22 88.65 61.06
CA LYS A 204 31.30 88.96 59.96
C LYS A 204 31.40 88.00 58.75
N ALA A 205 32.55 87.38 58.50
CA ALA A 205 32.73 86.44 57.38
C ALA A 205 32.06 85.09 57.68
N THR A 206 32.04 84.70 58.94
CA THR A 206 31.39 83.47 59.41
C THR A 206 29.87 83.61 59.46
N GLU A 207 29.35 84.82 59.75
CA GLU A 207 27.92 85.13 59.71
C GLU A 207 27.33 84.90 58.30
N ASP A 208 28.01 85.35 57.25
CA ASP A 208 27.52 85.21 55.87
C ASP A 208 27.49 83.75 55.41
N THR A 209 28.44 82.92 55.86
CA THR A 209 28.49 81.49 55.54
C THR A 209 27.36 80.72 56.25
N VAL A 210 27.14 81.00 57.54
CA VAL A 210 26.04 80.40 58.32
C VAL A 210 24.68 80.85 57.79
N ARG A 211 24.53 82.12 57.39
CA ARG A 211 23.32 82.63 56.71
C ARG A 211 23.07 81.91 55.39
N THR A 212 24.12 81.63 54.61
CA THR A 212 23.99 80.88 53.35
C THR A 212 23.46 79.46 53.63
N TYR A 213 23.96 78.77 54.65
CA TYR A 213 23.44 77.47 55.07
C TYR A 213 22.01 77.53 55.65
N GLN A 214 21.66 78.59 56.39
CA GLN A 214 20.29 78.78 56.89
C GLN A 214 19.28 79.05 55.77
N MET A 215 19.72 79.62 54.63
CA MET A 215 18.87 79.76 53.45
C MET A 215 18.56 78.41 52.80
N ASP A 216 19.52 77.48 52.77
CA ASP A 216 19.32 76.14 52.24
C ASP A 216 18.57 75.21 53.24
N TYR A 217 18.62 75.51 54.54
CA TYR A 217 18.03 74.69 55.62
C TYR A 217 17.27 75.55 56.67
N PRO A 218 15.98 75.89 56.43
CA PRO A 218 15.24 76.90 57.19
C PRO A 218 14.86 76.51 58.64
N GLY A 219 15.35 75.38 59.16
CA GLY A 219 15.18 74.94 60.55
C GLY A 219 16.44 75.06 61.42
N LEU A 220 17.58 75.46 60.84
CA LEU A 220 18.84 75.53 61.57
C LEU A 220 18.93 76.85 62.37
N ILE A 221 18.71 76.79 63.68
CA ILE A 221 18.95 77.93 64.58
C ILE A 221 20.40 77.84 65.08
N ALA A 222 21.33 78.45 64.35
CA ALA A 222 22.74 78.48 64.73
C ALA A 222 22.98 79.65 65.68
N THR A 223 23.31 79.35 66.93
CA THR A 223 23.51 80.36 67.97
C THR A 223 24.73 80.00 68.79
N GLY A 224 25.86 80.57 68.40
CA GLY A 224 27.18 80.28 68.94
C GLY A 224 28.24 80.23 67.83
N ILE A 225 29.50 80.45 68.23
CA ILE A 225 30.73 80.45 67.40
C ILE A 225 30.80 79.19 66.55
N ALA A 226 31.13 79.33 65.27
CA ALA A 226 31.68 78.23 64.49
C ALA A 226 33.20 78.44 64.35
N ASP A 227 33.99 77.61 65.04
CA ASP A 227 35.41 77.44 64.76
C ASP A 227 35.62 76.44 63.60
N PRO A 228 36.86 76.27 63.07
CA PRO A 228 37.14 75.30 62.01
C PRO A 228 36.74 73.84 62.31
N LEU A 229 36.71 73.43 63.59
CA LEU A 229 36.31 72.10 64.04
C LEU A 229 34.77 71.94 64.06
N THR A 230 34.06 73.04 64.33
CA THR A 230 32.60 73.14 64.25
C THR A 230 32.15 73.00 62.80
N LEU A 231 32.93 73.55 61.85
CA LEU A 231 32.76 73.35 60.41
C LEU A 231 33.03 71.89 59.99
N GLU A 232 33.96 71.19 60.64
CA GLU A 232 34.21 69.76 60.42
C GLU A 232 33.08 68.86 60.96
N LEU A 233 32.54 69.18 62.14
CA LEU A 233 31.33 68.55 62.71
C LEU A 233 30.07 68.82 61.86
N LEU A 234 29.93 70.03 61.31
CA LEU A 234 28.93 70.34 60.28
C LEU A 234 29.14 69.48 59.03
N GLY A 235 30.38 69.14 58.67
CA GLY A 235 30.71 68.18 57.62
C GLY A 235 30.26 66.73 57.92
N ILE A 236 30.33 66.29 59.17
CA ILE A 236 29.81 64.98 59.62
C ILE A 236 28.28 64.96 59.61
N ILE A 237 27.65 66.07 60.03
CA ILE A 237 26.19 66.27 59.91
C ILE A 237 25.77 66.27 58.44
N LYS A 238 26.56 66.89 57.57
CA LYS A 238 26.36 66.87 56.11
C LYS A 238 26.49 65.47 55.52
N GLN A 239 27.45 64.64 55.97
CA GLN A 239 27.53 63.21 55.62
C GLN A 239 26.35 62.38 56.16
N TRP A 240 25.81 62.75 57.32
CA TRP A 240 24.59 62.14 57.88
C TRP A 240 23.34 62.59 57.13
N GLU A 241 23.26 63.82 56.63
CA GLU A 241 22.19 64.31 55.77
C GLU A 241 22.28 63.76 54.33
N GLU A 242 23.49 63.46 53.84
CA GLU A 242 23.69 62.70 52.61
C GLU A 242 23.04 61.30 52.71
N LYS A 243 23.00 60.71 53.91
CA LYS A 243 22.09 59.61 54.24
C LYS A 243 20.71 60.18 54.58
N LYS A 244 19.87 60.37 53.56
CA LYS A 244 18.50 60.94 53.66
C LYS A 244 17.54 60.33 54.71
N VAL A 245 17.91 59.30 55.48
CA VAL A 245 17.03 58.50 56.35
C VAL A 245 17.44 58.61 57.83
N PRO A 246 16.57 59.11 58.74
CA PRO A 246 16.83 59.09 60.18
C PRO A 246 16.95 57.66 60.74
N PRO A 247 17.83 57.41 61.74
CA PRO A 247 17.96 56.10 62.37
C PRO A 247 16.64 55.57 62.98
N PRO A 248 16.37 54.25 62.92
CA PRO A 248 15.11 53.67 63.37
C PRO A 248 14.89 53.69 64.90
N ASP A 249 15.92 53.96 65.70
CA ASP A 249 15.86 54.07 67.16
C ASP A 249 15.41 55.46 67.67
N ARG A 250 15.29 56.45 66.77
CA ARG A 250 14.89 57.82 67.12
C ARG A 250 13.40 57.94 67.44
N PRO A 251 13.02 58.86 68.35
CA PRO A 251 11.63 59.06 68.74
C PRO A 251 10.78 59.56 67.56
N ILE A 252 9.55 59.06 67.48
CA ILE A 252 8.59 59.43 66.45
C ILE A 252 7.94 60.76 66.84
N ILE A 253 8.08 61.76 65.98
CA ILE A 253 7.58 63.13 66.19
C ILE A 253 6.30 63.43 65.38
N GLY A 254 5.98 62.56 64.42
CA GLY A 254 4.79 62.67 63.59
C GLY A 254 4.64 61.49 62.64
N VAL A 255 3.68 61.60 61.74
CA VAL A 255 3.33 60.59 60.74
C VAL A 255 3.15 61.30 59.40
N ALA A 256 3.89 60.85 58.38
CA ALA A 256 3.67 61.26 57.01
C ALA A 256 2.55 60.39 56.42
N VAL A 257 1.67 61.00 55.64
CA VAL A 257 0.49 60.33 55.08
C VAL A 257 0.38 60.64 53.59
N VAL A 258 0.15 59.62 52.79
CA VAL A 258 -0.18 59.69 51.36
C VAL A 258 -1.51 58.99 51.14
N LEU A 259 -2.45 59.65 50.46
CA LEU A 259 -3.75 59.12 50.08
C LEU A 259 -3.81 59.02 48.55
N THR A 260 -4.16 57.84 48.07
CA THR A 260 -4.27 57.51 46.64
C THR A 260 -5.56 56.76 46.36
N PHE A 261 -6.20 57.06 45.22
CA PHE A 261 -7.45 56.43 44.83
C PHE A 261 -7.15 55.11 44.13
N LEU A 262 -8.03 54.12 44.30
CA LEU A 262 -7.90 52.84 43.61
C LEU A 262 -8.42 52.89 42.16
N THR A 263 -8.69 54.07 41.60
CA THR A 263 -9.32 54.24 40.28
C THR A 263 -8.49 53.64 39.15
N GLU A 264 -7.17 53.86 39.13
CA GLU A 264 -6.28 53.30 38.11
C GLU A 264 -6.12 51.77 38.26
N LEU A 265 -6.03 51.27 39.50
CA LEU A 265 -6.06 49.84 39.77
C LEU A 265 -7.41 49.22 39.37
N GLY A 266 -8.52 49.90 39.61
CA GLY A 266 -9.86 49.50 39.18
C GLY A 266 -9.97 49.40 37.66
N LYS A 267 -9.38 50.34 36.91
CA LYS A 267 -9.28 50.26 35.45
C LYS A 267 -8.42 49.08 35.00
N ALA A 268 -7.27 48.86 35.63
CA ALA A 268 -6.39 47.73 35.32
C ALA A 268 -7.10 46.38 35.56
N VAL A 269 -7.82 46.25 36.66
CA VAL A 269 -8.67 45.10 36.99
C VAL A 269 -9.78 44.92 35.96
N GLY A 270 -10.51 45.99 35.62
CA GLY A 270 -11.59 45.96 34.62
C GLY A 270 -11.12 45.68 33.19
N ALA A 271 -9.84 45.94 32.88
CA ALA A 271 -9.22 45.62 31.60
C ALA A 271 -8.84 44.14 31.46
N VAL A 272 -8.71 43.41 32.57
CA VAL A 272 -8.46 41.96 32.54
C VAL A 272 -9.75 41.24 32.14
N ARG A 273 -9.80 40.80 30.88
CA ARG A 273 -10.86 39.93 30.37
C ARG A 273 -10.31 38.55 30.02
N LEU A 274 -10.92 37.52 30.60
CA LEU A 274 -10.55 36.12 30.42
C LEU A 274 -11.71 35.40 29.74
N GLY A 275 -11.68 35.35 28.42
CA GLY A 275 -12.82 34.86 27.65
C GLY A 275 -14.04 35.79 27.76
N HIS A 276 -15.24 35.21 27.80
CA HIS A 276 -16.51 35.92 27.89
C HIS A 276 -17.00 36.07 29.33
N THR A 277 -16.68 35.11 30.19
CA THR A 277 -17.18 35.02 31.56
C THR A 277 -16.13 35.39 32.61
N GLY A 278 -14.86 35.36 32.25
CA GLY A 278 -13.77 35.52 33.18
C GLY A 278 -13.35 36.96 33.41
N TYR A 279 -13.00 37.23 34.65
CA TYR A 279 -12.62 38.54 35.16
C TYR A 279 -11.59 38.40 36.28
N ALA A 280 -10.98 39.50 36.68
CA ALA A 280 -10.11 39.54 37.85
C ALA A 280 -10.65 40.49 38.91
N PHE A 281 -10.21 40.33 40.15
CA PHE A 281 -10.46 41.27 41.24
C PHE A 281 -9.33 41.20 42.27
N MET A 282 -9.33 42.16 43.18
CA MET A 282 -8.31 42.31 44.20
C MET A 282 -8.91 42.39 45.60
N VAL A 283 -8.23 41.79 46.57
CA VAL A 283 -8.61 41.84 47.98
C VAL A 283 -7.43 42.18 48.87
N ASP A 284 -7.71 42.77 50.02
CA ASP A 284 -6.70 43.00 51.05
C ASP A 284 -6.40 41.74 51.88
N GLU A 285 -5.54 41.88 52.89
CA GLU A 285 -5.13 40.80 53.81
C GLU A 285 -6.29 40.20 54.63
N LYS A 286 -7.42 40.91 54.75
CA LYS A 286 -8.63 40.49 55.46
C LYS A 286 -9.69 39.92 54.51
N GLY A 287 -9.45 39.91 53.20
CA GLY A 287 -10.41 39.46 52.19
C GLY A 287 -11.42 40.53 51.75
N ARG A 288 -11.19 41.81 52.06
CA ARG A 288 -12.06 42.91 51.64
C ARG A 288 -11.70 43.37 50.23
N VAL A 289 -12.71 43.60 49.39
CA VAL A 289 -12.53 43.95 47.97
C VAL A 289 -11.90 45.33 47.83
N LEU A 290 -10.76 45.39 47.14
CA LEU A 290 -10.05 46.64 46.80
C LEU A 290 -10.44 47.14 45.41
N ALA A 291 -10.55 46.22 44.44
CA ALA A 291 -10.90 46.53 43.07
C ALA A 291 -11.66 45.36 42.44
N HIS A 292 -12.72 45.66 41.69
CA HIS A 292 -13.57 44.68 41.03
C HIS A 292 -14.17 45.29 39.75
N PRO A 293 -14.37 44.52 38.67
CA PRO A 293 -14.96 45.01 37.41
C PRO A 293 -16.40 45.49 37.58
N GLU A 294 -17.18 44.81 38.40
CA GLU A 294 -18.53 45.25 38.77
C GLU A 294 -18.49 46.31 39.89
N ALA A 295 -19.02 47.49 39.59
CA ALA A 295 -19.03 48.64 40.50
C ALA A 295 -19.69 48.34 41.86
N LYS A 296 -20.72 47.49 41.89
CA LYS A 296 -21.51 47.19 43.10
C LYS A 296 -20.70 46.66 44.28
N TYR A 297 -19.52 46.06 44.03
CA TYR A 297 -18.65 45.52 45.08
C TYR A 297 -17.58 46.51 45.57
N VAL A 298 -17.44 47.65 44.88
CA VAL A 298 -16.47 48.72 45.21
C VAL A 298 -17.16 50.05 45.52
N THR A 299 -18.49 50.06 45.60
CA THR A 299 -19.32 51.23 45.96
C THR A 299 -20.10 50.96 47.24
N GLY A 300 -20.19 51.93 48.15
CA GLY A 300 -20.91 51.82 49.41
C GLY A 300 -20.20 52.59 50.53
N ASP A 301 -20.62 52.40 51.78
CA ASP A 301 -20.00 53.06 52.94
C ASP A 301 -18.73 52.34 53.44
N GLU A 302 -18.63 51.03 53.19
CA GLU A 302 -17.53 50.17 53.60
C GLU A 302 -17.07 49.24 52.46
N LEU A 303 -15.85 48.69 52.57
CA LEU A 303 -15.34 47.73 51.59
C LEU A 303 -16.09 46.40 51.73
N THR A 304 -16.55 45.86 50.59
CA THR A 304 -17.26 44.58 50.56
C THR A 304 -16.38 43.44 51.08
N ASP A 305 -16.89 42.64 52.00
CA ASP A 305 -16.19 41.49 52.57
C ASP A 305 -16.36 40.24 51.70
N PHE A 306 -15.28 39.80 51.06
CA PHE A 306 -15.19 38.56 50.29
C PHE A 306 -14.43 37.45 51.03
N SER A 307 -14.20 37.58 52.35
CA SER A 307 -13.53 36.54 53.16
C SER A 307 -14.19 35.16 53.09
N LYS A 308 -15.48 35.09 52.73
CA LYS A 308 -16.22 33.83 52.51
C LYS A 308 -16.22 33.34 51.07
N HIS A 309 -15.75 34.13 50.11
CA HIS A 309 -15.69 33.72 48.71
C HIS A 309 -14.68 32.56 48.54
N PRO A 310 -15.02 31.45 47.86
CA PRO A 310 -14.17 30.25 47.83
C PRO A 310 -12.73 30.52 47.32
N ALA A 311 -12.57 31.31 46.26
CA ALA A 311 -11.26 31.70 45.75
C ALA A 311 -10.44 32.57 46.74
N VAL A 312 -11.13 33.39 47.56
CA VAL A 312 -10.48 34.27 48.54
C VAL A 312 -10.07 33.46 49.78
N GLN A 313 -10.92 32.54 50.23
CA GLN A 313 -10.57 31.63 51.32
C GLN A 313 -9.30 30.83 51.00
N HIS A 314 -9.20 30.32 49.76
CA HIS A 314 -8.03 29.57 49.32
C HIS A 314 -6.73 30.39 49.42
N ILE A 315 -6.74 31.65 48.98
CA ILE A 315 -5.54 32.51 49.03
C ILE A 315 -5.23 32.99 50.45
N LEU A 316 -6.24 33.24 51.29
CA LEU A 316 -6.05 33.68 52.69
C LEU A 316 -5.39 32.61 53.56
N ILE A 317 -5.60 31.32 53.25
CA ILE A 317 -4.92 30.19 53.91
C ILE A 317 -3.43 30.09 53.49
N GLY A 318 -3.00 30.87 52.51
CA GLY A 318 -1.61 30.95 52.05
C GLY A 318 -1.31 30.25 50.72
N ASN A 319 -2.32 29.72 50.04
CA ASN A 319 -2.14 28.94 48.81
C ASN A 319 -2.28 29.82 47.55
N SER A 320 -1.16 30.36 47.08
CA SER A 320 -1.11 30.95 45.73
C SER A 320 -1.07 29.86 44.67
N GLY A 321 -1.77 30.08 43.56
CA GLY A 321 -1.81 29.15 42.43
C GLY A 321 -3.21 28.92 41.88
N LEU A 322 -3.32 27.85 41.09
CA LEU A 322 -4.55 27.47 40.41
C LEU A 322 -5.48 26.71 41.38
N TYR A 323 -6.76 27.06 41.39
CA TYR A 323 -7.78 26.44 42.23
C TYR A 323 -9.13 26.40 41.51
N ALA A 324 -9.91 25.34 41.68
CA ALA A 324 -11.24 25.23 41.11
C ALA A 324 -12.28 25.15 42.23
N PHE A 325 -13.43 25.79 42.05
CA PHE A 325 -14.52 25.78 43.02
C PHE A 325 -15.88 25.90 42.34
N ILE A 326 -16.93 25.58 43.09
CA ILE A 326 -18.31 25.78 42.66
C ILE A 326 -18.90 26.91 43.51
N ASP A 327 -19.53 27.89 42.87
CA ASP A 327 -20.17 29.01 43.56
C ASP A 327 -21.56 28.64 44.12
N GLU A 328 -22.19 29.57 44.82
CA GLU A 328 -23.53 29.39 45.41
C GLU A 328 -24.64 29.15 44.37
N ASN A 329 -24.41 29.55 43.11
CA ASN A 329 -25.31 29.32 42.00
C ASN A 329 -25.03 27.98 41.28
N ASN A 330 -24.19 27.13 41.87
CA ASN A 330 -23.77 25.84 41.32
C ASN A 330 -23.02 25.96 39.98
N VAL A 331 -22.30 27.07 39.78
CA VAL A 331 -21.43 27.30 38.61
C VAL A 331 -19.99 26.93 38.98
N SER A 332 -19.34 26.12 38.15
CA SER A 332 -17.93 25.76 38.33
C SER A 332 -17.00 26.83 37.76
N TRP A 333 -16.02 27.24 38.55
CA TRP A 333 -15.06 28.29 38.25
C TRP A 333 -13.64 27.77 38.37
N LEU A 334 -12.80 28.16 37.41
CA LEU A 334 -11.36 28.03 37.47
C LEU A 334 -10.76 29.36 37.92
N SER A 335 -9.89 29.31 38.92
CA SER A 335 -9.27 30.48 39.53
C SER A 335 -7.75 30.38 39.56
N HIS A 336 -7.09 31.52 39.48
CA HIS A 336 -5.68 31.66 39.79
C HIS A 336 -5.50 32.85 40.75
N GLY A 337 -5.08 32.54 41.98
CA GLY A 337 -4.83 33.53 43.02
C GLY A 337 -3.34 33.74 43.24
N LEU A 338 -2.90 34.99 43.36
CA LEU A 338 -1.53 35.35 43.70
C LEU A 338 -1.51 36.35 44.84
N ARG A 339 -0.75 36.04 45.90
CA ARG A 339 -0.52 36.95 47.01
C ARG A 339 0.73 37.79 46.76
N ILE A 340 0.59 39.11 46.88
CA ILE A 340 1.65 40.09 46.70
C ILE A 340 2.37 40.31 48.05
N ALA A 341 3.63 40.77 48.01
CA ALA A 341 4.45 41.00 49.19
C ALA A 341 3.82 41.97 50.22
N ASN A 342 2.96 42.89 49.79
CA ASN A 342 2.25 43.83 50.66
C ASN A 342 1.03 43.21 51.38
N GLY A 343 0.80 41.90 51.23
CA GLY A 343 -0.28 41.16 51.86
C GLY A 343 -1.58 41.09 51.04
N TRP A 344 -1.72 41.91 49.99
CA TRP A 344 -2.88 41.91 49.11
C TRP A 344 -2.86 40.72 48.15
N SER A 345 -4.02 40.35 47.65
CA SER A 345 -4.17 39.23 46.72
C SER A 345 -4.88 39.65 45.44
N VAL A 346 -4.37 39.15 44.31
CA VAL A 346 -4.99 39.27 42.98
C VAL A 346 -5.58 37.91 42.63
N ILE A 347 -6.83 37.92 42.19
CA ILE A 347 -7.54 36.69 41.84
C ILE A 347 -8.13 36.86 40.44
N ALA A 348 -7.74 35.98 39.53
CA ALA A 348 -8.33 35.85 38.21
C ALA A 348 -9.25 34.63 38.18
N LEU A 349 -10.44 34.78 37.62
CA LEU A 349 -11.47 33.74 37.52
C LEU A 349 -11.93 33.57 36.08
N GLN A 350 -12.32 32.36 35.70
CA GLN A 350 -13.03 32.06 34.46
C GLN A 350 -13.98 30.87 34.69
N GLN A 351 -15.18 30.88 34.09
CA GLN A 351 -16.09 29.74 34.23
C GLN A 351 -15.54 28.50 33.51
N GLU A 352 -15.63 27.35 34.16
CA GLU A 352 -15.21 26.08 33.57
C GLU A 352 -16.11 25.70 32.38
N SER A 353 -17.40 26.08 32.43
CA SER A 353 -18.37 25.86 31.34
C SER A 353 -17.90 26.47 30.02
N GLU A 354 -17.28 27.66 30.02
CA GLU A 354 -16.78 28.30 28.81
C GLU A 354 -15.61 27.52 28.20
N VAL A 355 -14.71 26.99 29.05
CA VAL A 355 -13.60 26.13 28.61
C VAL A 355 -14.15 24.80 28.07
N LEU A 356 -15.15 24.23 28.73
CA LEU A 356 -15.84 23.01 28.30
C LEU A 356 -16.65 23.19 27.01
N GLU A 357 -17.24 24.36 26.77
CA GLU A 357 -17.94 24.66 25.50
C GLU A 357 -16.99 24.61 24.31
N ARG A 358 -15.77 25.16 24.46
CA ARG A 358 -14.72 25.04 23.44
C ARG A 358 -14.33 23.57 23.24
N GLU A 359 -14.15 22.81 24.32
CA GLU A 359 -13.86 21.38 24.25
C GLU A 359 -14.97 20.60 23.52
N GLN A 360 -16.24 20.87 23.85
CA GLN A 360 -17.40 20.26 23.22
C GLN A 360 -17.52 20.61 21.75
N PHE A 361 -17.20 21.85 21.36
CA PHE A 361 -17.17 22.28 19.97
C PHE A 361 -16.20 21.41 19.15
N PHE A 362 -14.96 21.23 19.65
CA PHE A 362 -13.97 20.36 18.99
C PHE A 362 -14.41 18.90 18.97
N TRP A 363 -15.02 18.38 20.05
CA TRP A 363 -15.59 17.02 20.05
C TRP A 363 -16.68 16.83 18.99
N ARG A 364 -17.61 17.79 18.86
CA ARG A 364 -18.68 17.75 17.83
C ARG A 364 -18.08 17.81 16.42
N LEU A 365 -17.08 18.67 16.21
CA LEU A 365 -16.38 18.76 14.93
C LEU A 365 -15.66 17.44 14.59
N SER A 366 -14.92 16.86 15.55
CA SER A 366 -14.24 15.56 15.40
C SER A 366 -15.22 14.44 15.06
N LEU A 367 -16.41 14.41 15.68
CA LEU A 367 -17.46 13.44 15.37
C LEU A 367 -18.00 13.61 13.94
N ILE A 368 -18.23 14.84 13.49
CA ILE A 368 -18.68 15.12 12.11
C ILE A 368 -17.60 14.70 11.11
N VAL A 369 -16.34 15.06 11.35
CA VAL A 369 -15.20 14.66 10.51
C VAL A 369 -15.07 13.14 10.46
N ALA A 370 -15.17 12.45 11.60
CA ALA A 370 -15.18 10.98 11.67
C ALA A 370 -16.32 10.37 10.84
N LEU A 371 -17.54 10.91 10.96
CA LEU A 371 -18.70 10.43 10.20
C LEU A 371 -18.50 10.62 8.69
N ILE A 372 -18.05 11.80 8.26
CA ILE A 372 -17.76 12.09 6.84
C ILE A 372 -16.67 11.15 6.34
N ALA A 373 -15.60 10.95 7.10
CA ALA A 373 -14.50 10.09 6.70
C ALA A 373 -14.96 8.63 6.56
N VAL A 374 -15.78 8.12 7.48
CA VAL A 374 -16.42 6.79 7.35
C VAL A 374 -17.30 6.72 6.11
N LEU A 375 -18.13 7.73 5.85
CA LEU A 375 -18.96 7.80 4.65
C LEU A 375 -18.14 7.78 3.37
N ILE A 376 -17.01 8.50 3.33
CA ILE A 376 -16.07 8.51 2.20
C ILE A 376 -15.48 7.10 1.99
N VAL A 377 -15.02 6.43 3.05
CA VAL A 377 -14.48 5.06 2.95
C VAL A 377 -15.56 4.09 2.46
N CYS A 378 -16.78 4.20 2.97
CA CYS A 378 -17.92 3.39 2.51
C CYS A 378 -18.29 3.68 1.05
N ALA A 379 -18.33 4.94 0.63
CA ALA A 379 -18.61 5.32 -0.74
C ALA A 379 -17.51 4.84 -1.70
N PHE A 380 -16.25 4.99 -1.30
CA PHE A 380 -15.10 4.53 -2.08
C PHE A 380 -15.09 3.00 -2.21
N THR A 381 -15.33 2.26 -1.12
CA THR A 381 -15.43 0.79 -1.17
C THR A 381 -16.60 0.32 -2.03
N TRP A 382 -17.75 1.00 -1.98
CA TRP A 382 -18.90 0.72 -2.86
C TRP A 382 -18.58 1.00 -4.34
N LEU A 383 -17.91 2.13 -4.63
CA LEU A 383 -17.45 2.46 -5.99
C LEU A 383 -16.48 1.40 -6.52
N LEU A 384 -15.46 1.04 -5.74
CA LEU A 384 -14.47 0.04 -6.10
C LEU A 384 -15.12 -1.34 -6.34
N ALA A 385 -16.08 -1.72 -5.49
CA ALA A 385 -16.82 -2.95 -5.62
C ALA A 385 -17.65 -3.02 -6.92
N ASN A 386 -18.26 -1.90 -7.32
CA ASN A 386 -19.08 -1.82 -8.53
C ASN A 386 -18.28 -1.64 -9.82
N ARG A 387 -17.17 -0.89 -9.78
CA ARG A 387 -16.35 -0.59 -10.97
C ARG A 387 -15.35 -1.68 -11.30
N LEU A 388 -14.75 -2.33 -10.29
CA LEU A 388 -13.70 -3.34 -10.51
C LEU A 388 -14.22 -4.76 -10.24
N LEU A 389 -14.77 -5.00 -9.05
CA LEU A 389 -15.11 -6.35 -8.62
C LEU A 389 -16.30 -6.96 -9.37
N LYS A 390 -17.32 -6.15 -9.74
CA LYS A 390 -18.49 -6.62 -10.53
C LYS A 390 -18.13 -7.14 -11.91
N PRO A 391 -17.46 -6.35 -12.76
CA PRO A 391 -17.09 -6.81 -14.09
C PRO A 391 -16.11 -8.00 -14.06
N ILE A 392 -15.11 -7.99 -13.16
CA ILE A 392 -14.12 -9.07 -13.09
C ILE A 392 -14.77 -10.41 -12.79
N THR A 393 -15.65 -10.50 -11.78
CA THR A 393 -16.33 -11.77 -11.51
C THR A 393 -17.26 -12.17 -12.65
N GLY A 394 -17.89 -11.20 -13.32
CA GLY A 394 -18.74 -11.46 -14.48
C GLY A 394 -17.94 -12.09 -15.63
N LEU A 395 -16.74 -11.58 -15.90
CA LEU A 395 -15.79 -12.15 -16.85
C LEU A 395 -15.34 -13.55 -16.44
N THR A 396 -15.02 -13.77 -15.17
CA THR A 396 -14.63 -15.10 -14.68
C THR A 396 -15.75 -16.12 -14.88
N THR A 397 -16.99 -15.77 -14.53
CA THR A 397 -18.15 -16.66 -14.71
C THR A 397 -18.47 -16.89 -16.19
N ALA A 398 -18.34 -15.88 -17.05
CA ALA A 398 -18.52 -16.06 -18.49
C ALA A 398 -17.44 -16.96 -19.08
N ALA A 399 -16.18 -16.81 -18.64
CA ALA A 399 -15.07 -17.64 -19.10
C ALA A 399 -15.21 -19.11 -18.66
N THR A 400 -15.64 -19.38 -17.43
CA THR A 400 -15.87 -20.77 -16.97
C THR A 400 -16.99 -21.43 -17.76
N LYS A 401 -18.11 -20.74 -17.98
CA LYS A 401 -19.20 -21.27 -18.81
C LYS A 401 -18.80 -21.48 -20.28
N LEU A 402 -17.97 -20.59 -20.84
CA LEU A 402 -17.42 -20.77 -22.19
C LEU A 402 -16.56 -22.04 -22.25
N ALA A 403 -15.77 -22.33 -21.20
CA ALA A 403 -14.97 -23.55 -21.12
C ALA A 403 -15.81 -24.83 -20.95
N GLU A 404 -16.98 -24.74 -20.33
CA GLU A 404 -17.96 -25.83 -20.22
C GLU A 404 -18.76 -26.07 -21.51
N GLY A 405 -18.52 -25.30 -22.57
CA GLY A 405 -19.15 -25.47 -23.89
C GLY A 405 -20.38 -24.60 -24.14
N ASP A 406 -20.68 -23.63 -23.28
CA ASP A 406 -21.72 -22.64 -23.53
C ASP A 406 -21.18 -21.46 -24.37
N TRP A 407 -21.23 -21.62 -25.69
CA TRP A 407 -20.71 -20.67 -26.67
C TRP A 407 -21.56 -19.40 -26.90
N GLN A 408 -22.66 -19.22 -26.16
CA GLN A 408 -23.52 -18.04 -26.28
C GLN A 408 -23.26 -16.98 -25.20
N GLN A 409 -22.32 -17.24 -24.29
CA GLN A 409 -22.00 -16.30 -23.23
C GLN A 409 -21.37 -15.02 -23.79
N SER A 410 -21.85 -13.89 -23.31
CA SER A 410 -21.27 -12.57 -23.57
C SER A 410 -21.28 -11.76 -22.27
N VAL A 411 -20.28 -10.91 -22.11
CA VAL A 411 -20.17 -10.01 -20.97
C VAL A 411 -20.64 -8.62 -21.41
N ASP A 412 -21.59 -8.06 -20.66
CA ASP A 412 -22.08 -6.70 -20.87
C ASP A 412 -20.99 -5.67 -20.56
N VAL A 413 -20.61 -4.87 -21.56
CA VAL A 413 -19.50 -3.91 -21.48
C VAL A 413 -20.06 -2.53 -21.13
N LYS A 414 -20.06 -2.18 -19.84
CA LYS A 414 -20.48 -0.85 -19.37
C LYS A 414 -19.32 0.10 -19.04
N SER A 415 -18.08 -0.39 -19.04
CA SER A 415 -16.91 0.40 -18.65
C SER A 415 -16.07 0.77 -19.87
N ASN A 416 -15.47 1.96 -19.86
CA ASN A 416 -14.57 2.46 -20.91
C ASN A 416 -13.09 2.43 -20.47
N ASP A 417 -12.77 1.64 -19.46
CA ASP A 417 -11.43 1.44 -18.90
C ASP A 417 -10.79 0.13 -19.40
N GLU A 418 -9.66 -0.27 -18.81
CA GLU A 418 -8.95 -1.51 -19.12
C GLU A 418 -9.83 -2.76 -18.95
N ILE A 419 -10.80 -2.70 -18.02
CA ILE A 419 -11.75 -3.79 -17.80
C ILE A 419 -12.77 -3.85 -18.92
N GLY A 420 -13.20 -2.69 -19.43
CA GLY A 420 -14.01 -2.59 -20.64
C GLY A 420 -13.32 -3.19 -21.86
N ILE A 421 -12.04 -2.85 -22.06
CA ILE A 421 -11.21 -3.42 -23.13
C ILE A 421 -11.11 -4.94 -22.98
N LEU A 422 -10.80 -5.44 -21.77
CA LEU A 422 -10.72 -6.88 -21.51
C LEU A 422 -12.04 -7.60 -21.80
N ALA A 423 -13.17 -7.02 -21.41
CA ALA A 423 -14.49 -7.59 -21.68
C ALA A 423 -14.80 -7.63 -23.17
N ASN A 424 -14.43 -6.59 -23.92
CA ASN A 424 -14.60 -6.57 -25.36
C ASN A 424 -13.70 -7.61 -26.07
N THR A 425 -12.43 -7.71 -25.67
CA THR A 425 -11.50 -8.72 -26.18
C THR A 425 -11.98 -10.14 -25.89
N PHE A 426 -12.52 -10.38 -24.69
CA PHE A 426 -13.15 -11.65 -24.33
C PHE A 426 -14.33 -11.97 -25.25
N ASN A 427 -15.24 -11.02 -25.47
CA ASN A 427 -16.38 -11.21 -26.37
C ASN A 427 -15.94 -11.48 -27.82
N GLN A 428 -14.87 -10.83 -28.30
CA GLN A 428 -14.29 -11.09 -29.62
C GLN A 428 -13.73 -12.52 -29.72
N MET A 429 -12.98 -12.96 -28.70
CA MET A 429 -12.44 -14.32 -28.64
C MET A 429 -13.57 -15.37 -28.61
N ALA A 430 -14.59 -15.17 -27.77
CA ALA A 430 -15.75 -16.06 -27.70
C ALA A 430 -16.47 -16.17 -29.06
N LYS A 431 -16.64 -15.03 -29.77
CA LYS A 431 -17.20 -15.01 -31.13
C LYS A 431 -16.34 -15.77 -32.13
N GLN A 432 -15.02 -15.58 -32.12
CA GLN A 432 -14.10 -16.29 -33.00
C GLN A 432 -14.11 -17.81 -32.75
N LEU A 433 -14.09 -18.23 -31.49
CA LEU A 433 -14.17 -19.64 -31.12
C LEU A 433 -15.45 -20.27 -31.65
N ARG A 434 -16.60 -19.63 -31.43
CA ARG A 434 -17.90 -20.10 -31.92
C ARG A 434 -17.90 -20.30 -33.43
N VAL A 435 -17.36 -19.34 -34.18
CA VAL A 435 -17.24 -19.45 -35.64
C VAL A 435 -16.32 -20.61 -36.03
N SER A 436 -15.16 -20.74 -35.38
CA SER A 436 -14.20 -21.81 -35.65
C SER A 436 -14.80 -23.20 -35.43
N PHE A 437 -15.53 -23.41 -34.33
CA PHE A 437 -16.21 -24.67 -34.06
C PHE A 437 -17.28 -24.97 -35.11
N SER A 438 -18.09 -23.98 -35.51
CA SER A 438 -19.11 -24.19 -36.56
C SER A 438 -18.50 -24.56 -37.92
N ILE A 439 -17.34 -24.00 -38.27
CA ILE A 439 -16.61 -24.37 -39.49
C ILE A 439 -16.06 -25.79 -39.37
N LEU A 440 -15.52 -26.15 -38.21
CA LEU A 440 -14.95 -27.47 -37.95
C LEU A 440 -16.01 -28.57 -38.09
N ASP A 441 -17.21 -28.35 -37.53
CA ASP A 441 -18.32 -29.30 -37.64
C ASP A 441 -18.78 -29.47 -39.10
N ALA A 442 -18.92 -28.36 -39.84
CA ALA A 442 -19.26 -28.43 -41.26
C ALA A 442 -18.20 -29.17 -42.09
N LYS A 443 -16.91 -28.94 -41.80
CA LYS A 443 -15.80 -29.63 -42.46
C LYS A 443 -15.77 -31.12 -42.12
N ARG A 444 -16.08 -31.47 -40.87
CA ARG A 444 -16.17 -32.87 -40.43
C ARG A 444 -17.30 -33.60 -41.16
N GLU A 445 -18.46 -32.96 -41.33
CA GLU A 445 -19.58 -33.52 -42.08
C GLU A 445 -19.25 -33.69 -43.57
N GLU A 446 -18.59 -32.70 -44.18
CA GLU A 446 -18.13 -32.75 -45.57
C GLU A 446 -17.12 -33.90 -45.79
N ALA A 447 -16.14 -34.03 -44.88
CA ALA A 447 -15.14 -35.08 -44.94
C ALA A 447 -15.76 -36.48 -44.76
N GLN A 448 -16.73 -36.61 -43.85
CA GLN A 448 -17.44 -37.87 -43.64
C GLN A 448 -18.20 -38.30 -44.89
N LYS A 449 -18.96 -37.38 -45.51
CA LYS A 449 -19.69 -37.64 -46.76
C LYS A 449 -18.76 -38.03 -47.91
N ALA A 450 -17.61 -37.35 -48.04
CA ALA A 450 -16.61 -37.67 -49.06
C ALA A 450 -16.01 -39.07 -48.86
N ARG A 451 -15.75 -39.46 -47.61
CA ARG A 451 -15.23 -40.79 -47.27
C ARG A 451 -16.23 -41.89 -47.64
N GLU A 452 -17.49 -41.73 -47.26
CA GLU A 452 -18.56 -42.69 -47.55
C GLU A 452 -18.74 -42.90 -49.07
N ALA A 453 -18.68 -41.82 -49.86
CA ALA A 453 -18.76 -41.90 -51.31
C ALA A 453 -17.57 -42.66 -51.93
N ALA A 454 -16.36 -42.48 -51.39
CA ALA A 454 -15.17 -43.17 -51.87
C ALA A 454 -15.20 -44.68 -51.55
N GLU A 455 -15.64 -45.06 -50.35
CA GLU A 455 -15.78 -46.46 -49.93
C GLU A 455 -16.80 -47.21 -50.81
N GLU A 456 -17.95 -46.60 -51.10
CA GLU A 456 -18.97 -47.19 -51.96
C GLU A 456 -18.47 -47.38 -53.40
N ALA A 457 -17.78 -46.39 -53.96
CA ALA A 457 -17.19 -46.49 -55.30
C ALA A 457 -16.19 -47.65 -55.40
N ASN A 458 -15.38 -47.86 -54.36
CA ASN A 458 -14.40 -48.94 -54.33
C ASN A 458 -15.08 -50.32 -54.28
N LYS A 459 -16.14 -50.45 -53.46
CA LYS A 459 -16.94 -51.67 -53.36
C LYS A 459 -17.60 -52.05 -54.70
N VAL A 460 -18.17 -51.07 -55.40
CA VAL A 460 -18.77 -51.26 -56.75
C VAL A 460 -17.71 -51.73 -57.75
N LYS A 461 -16.51 -51.11 -57.75
CA LYS A 461 -15.40 -51.52 -58.62
C LYS A 461 -15.01 -52.98 -58.40
N SER A 462 -14.85 -53.42 -57.15
CA SER A 462 -14.48 -54.81 -56.85
C SER A 462 -15.57 -55.81 -57.27
N MET A 463 -16.84 -55.51 -57.01
CA MET A 463 -17.96 -56.38 -57.40
C MET A 463 -18.05 -56.52 -58.92
N PHE A 464 -17.84 -55.43 -59.67
CA PHE A 464 -17.87 -55.46 -61.13
C PHE A 464 -16.81 -56.41 -61.72
N VAL A 465 -15.56 -56.33 -61.26
CA VAL A 465 -14.48 -57.17 -61.77
C VAL A 465 -14.71 -58.65 -61.43
N ALA A 466 -15.15 -58.96 -60.22
CA ALA A 466 -15.43 -60.33 -59.80
C ALA A 466 -16.55 -60.97 -60.65
N ASN A 467 -17.64 -60.23 -60.87
CA ASN A 467 -18.77 -60.73 -61.66
C ASN A 467 -18.41 -60.92 -63.14
N MET A 468 -17.69 -59.96 -63.74
CA MET A 468 -17.30 -60.06 -65.15
C MET A 468 -16.44 -61.29 -65.43
N THR A 469 -15.54 -61.68 -64.53
CA THR A 469 -14.76 -62.91 -64.74
C THR A 469 -15.63 -64.16 -64.78
N HIS A 470 -16.59 -64.29 -63.87
CA HIS A 470 -17.46 -65.46 -63.83
C HIS A 470 -18.26 -65.61 -65.14
N GLU A 471 -18.75 -64.49 -65.66
CA GLU A 471 -19.48 -64.42 -66.92
C GLU A 471 -18.61 -64.69 -68.15
N LEU A 472 -17.31 -64.38 -68.11
CA LEU A 472 -16.39 -64.67 -69.20
C LEU A 472 -15.83 -66.11 -69.16
N ARG A 473 -15.65 -66.69 -67.96
CA ARG A 473 -15.14 -68.06 -67.80
C ARG A 473 -16.05 -69.11 -68.42
N THR A 474 -17.35 -68.96 -68.19
CA THR A 474 -18.37 -69.95 -68.59
C THR A 474 -18.44 -70.17 -70.11
N PRO A 475 -18.59 -69.13 -70.97
CA PRO A 475 -18.59 -69.32 -72.41
C PRO A 475 -17.24 -69.78 -72.94
N LEU A 476 -16.14 -69.39 -72.30
CA LEU A 476 -14.79 -69.75 -72.73
C LEU A 476 -14.49 -71.23 -72.49
N ASN A 477 -14.88 -71.78 -71.33
CA ASN A 477 -14.79 -73.21 -71.06
C ASN A 477 -15.62 -74.04 -72.05
N ALA A 478 -16.78 -73.53 -72.48
CA ALA A 478 -17.58 -74.19 -73.50
C ALA A 478 -16.87 -74.18 -74.87
N ILE A 479 -16.28 -73.06 -75.28
CA ILE A 479 -15.49 -72.96 -76.53
C ILE A 479 -14.30 -73.93 -76.51
N ILE A 480 -13.58 -74.01 -75.38
CA ILE A 480 -12.48 -74.97 -75.18
C ILE A 480 -13.01 -76.41 -75.31
N GLY A 481 -14.05 -76.78 -74.56
CA GLY A 481 -14.60 -78.13 -74.60
C GLY A 481 -15.13 -78.55 -75.97
N TYR A 482 -15.79 -77.66 -76.70
CA TYR A 482 -16.20 -77.93 -78.09
C TYR A 482 -15.00 -78.07 -79.02
N SER A 483 -13.96 -77.26 -78.84
CA SER A 483 -12.75 -77.38 -79.65
C SER A 483 -11.97 -78.68 -79.40
N GLU A 484 -12.00 -79.21 -78.18
CA GLU A 484 -11.41 -80.52 -77.85
C GLU A 484 -12.20 -81.68 -78.44
N MET A 485 -13.53 -81.66 -78.28
CA MET A 485 -14.42 -82.67 -78.85
C MET A 485 -14.30 -82.73 -80.37
N LEU A 486 -14.25 -81.57 -81.03
CA LEU A 486 -14.03 -81.49 -82.48
C LEU A 486 -12.64 -81.97 -82.90
N GLN A 487 -11.61 -81.83 -82.05
CA GLN A 487 -10.28 -82.38 -82.33
C GLN A 487 -10.28 -83.91 -82.30
N GLU A 488 -10.96 -84.50 -81.31
CA GLU A 488 -11.14 -85.95 -81.19
C GLU A 488 -11.93 -86.49 -82.40
N GLU A 489 -13.06 -85.87 -82.75
CA GLU A 489 -13.85 -86.26 -83.92
C GLU A 489 -13.08 -86.12 -85.24
N ALA A 490 -12.36 -85.01 -85.43
CA ALA A 490 -11.54 -84.81 -86.63
C ALA A 490 -10.42 -85.86 -86.76
N ALA A 491 -9.82 -86.28 -85.64
CA ALA A 491 -8.83 -87.34 -85.61
C ALA A 491 -9.44 -88.71 -85.96
N ASP A 492 -10.58 -89.05 -85.35
CA ASP A 492 -11.29 -90.32 -85.60
C ASP A 492 -11.80 -90.44 -87.05
N MET A 493 -12.16 -89.32 -87.68
CA MET A 493 -12.64 -89.25 -89.08
C MET A 493 -11.51 -89.12 -90.12
N GLY A 494 -10.24 -89.10 -89.69
CA GLY A 494 -9.07 -88.94 -90.60
C GLY A 494 -8.97 -87.55 -91.25
N MET A 495 -9.63 -86.54 -90.68
CA MET A 495 -9.64 -85.16 -91.17
C MET A 495 -8.47 -84.36 -90.57
N GLU A 496 -7.25 -84.82 -90.83
CA GLU A 496 -6.02 -84.28 -90.22
C GLU A 496 -5.79 -82.79 -90.51
N ASP A 497 -6.32 -82.27 -91.63
CA ASP A 497 -6.18 -80.87 -92.03
C ASP A 497 -6.89 -79.88 -91.06
N PHE A 498 -7.93 -80.31 -90.34
CA PHE A 498 -8.67 -79.43 -89.41
C PHE A 498 -8.08 -79.40 -88.00
N ILE A 499 -7.31 -80.42 -87.61
CA ILE A 499 -6.70 -80.54 -86.28
C ILE A 499 -5.81 -79.34 -85.93
N PRO A 500 -4.96 -78.81 -86.83
CA PRO A 500 -4.14 -77.63 -86.53
C PRO A 500 -4.95 -76.39 -86.18
N ASP A 501 -6.09 -76.15 -86.84
CA ASP A 501 -6.91 -74.96 -86.61
C ASP A 501 -7.76 -75.10 -85.34
N LEU A 502 -8.28 -76.29 -85.05
CA LEU A 502 -8.96 -76.55 -83.78
C LEU A 502 -8.00 -76.44 -82.58
N LYS A 503 -6.75 -76.89 -82.72
CA LYS A 503 -5.69 -76.68 -81.72
C LYS A 503 -5.38 -75.20 -81.49
N LYS A 504 -5.47 -74.36 -82.52
CA LYS A 504 -5.33 -72.90 -82.35
C LYS A 504 -6.49 -72.31 -81.56
N ILE A 505 -7.73 -72.76 -81.80
CA ILE A 505 -8.92 -72.29 -81.06
C ILE A 505 -8.83 -72.70 -79.59
N ASP A 506 -8.51 -73.96 -79.30
CA ASP A 506 -8.28 -74.46 -77.94
C ASP A 506 -7.19 -73.64 -77.23
N SER A 507 -6.04 -73.47 -77.89
CA SER A 507 -4.91 -72.72 -77.34
C SER A 507 -5.27 -71.25 -77.07
N ALA A 508 -6.01 -70.59 -77.97
CA ALA A 508 -6.47 -69.22 -77.77
C ALA A 508 -7.49 -69.12 -76.62
N GLY A 509 -8.40 -70.09 -76.49
CA GLY A 509 -9.36 -70.16 -75.40
C GLY A 509 -8.68 -70.33 -74.05
N ARG A 510 -7.75 -71.29 -73.94
CA ARG A 510 -6.94 -71.52 -72.73
C ARG A 510 -6.10 -70.30 -72.36
N HIS A 511 -5.55 -69.60 -73.36
CA HIS A 511 -4.78 -68.38 -73.12
C HIS A 511 -5.64 -67.25 -72.54
N LEU A 512 -6.85 -67.04 -73.08
CA LEU A 512 -7.78 -66.03 -72.55
C LEU A 512 -8.27 -66.38 -71.14
N LEU A 513 -8.43 -67.67 -70.84
CA LEU A 513 -8.83 -68.12 -69.50
C LEU A 513 -7.75 -67.82 -68.47
N ALA A 514 -6.48 -68.07 -68.83
CA ALA A 514 -5.34 -67.71 -68.01
C ALA A 514 -5.26 -66.19 -67.76
N LEU A 515 -5.47 -65.37 -68.79
CA LEU A 515 -5.54 -63.91 -68.70
C LEU A 515 -6.60 -63.41 -67.70
N ILE A 516 -7.80 -63.98 -67.79
CA ILE A 516 -8.92 -63.60 -66.92
C ILE A 516 -8.63 -63.99 -65.46
N ASN A 517 -8.05 -65.18 -65.25
CA ASN A 517 -7.63 -65.62 -63.92
C ASN A 517 -6.51 -64.74 -63.34
N ASP A 518 -5.53 -64.33 -64.16
CA ASP A 518 -4.48 -63.39 -63.74
C ASP A 518 -5.08 -62.04 -63.28
N VAL A 519 -6.06 -61.50 -64.02
CA VAL A 519 -6.73 -60.24 -63.66
C VAL A 519 -7.51 -60.37 -62.34
N LEU A 520 -8.13 -61.53 -62.09
CA LEU A 520 -8.80 -61.78 -60.81
C LEU A 520 -7.81 -61.89 -59.65
N ASP A 521 -6.75 -62.68 -59.82
CA ASP A 521 -5.75 -62.87 -58.78
C ASP A 521 -5.12 -61.52 -58.43
N PHE A 522 -4.78 -60.71 -59.44
CA PHE A 522 -4.33 -59.33 -59.23
C PHE A 522 -5.36 -58.48 -58.47
N SER A 523 -6.63 -58.52 -58.85
CA SER A 523 -7.70 -57.73 -58.20
C SER A 523 -7.97 -58.17 -56.76
N LYS A 524 -7.86 -59.47 -56.47
CA LYS A 524 -8.00 -60.01 -55.11
C LYS A 524 -6.82 -59.61 -54.23
N VAL A 525 -5.60 -59.65 -54.76
CA VAL A 525 -4.40 -59.23 -54.04
C VAL A 525 -4.42 -57.71 -53.80
N GLU A 526 -4.77 -56.88 -54.78
CA GLU A 526 -4.91 -55.42 -54.61
C GLU A 526 -5.98 -55.06 -53.55
N ALA A 527 -7.07 -55.83 -53.49
CA ALA A 527 -8.11 -55.66 -52.49
C ALA A 527 -7.77 -56.26 -51.11
N GLY A 528 -6.61 -56.90 -50.96
CA GLY A 528 -6.22 -57.60 -49.72
C GLY A 528 -7.07 -58.82 -49.39
N LYS A 529 -7.83 -59.35 -50.35
CA LYS A 529 -8.78 -60.47 -50.20
C LYS A 529 -8.20 -61.81 -50.67
N MET A 530 -6.90 -61.86 -50.95
CA MET A 530 -6.22 -63.10 -51.34
C MET A 530 -5.79 -63.83 -50.06
N GLU A 531 -6.26 -65.06 -49.88
CA GLU A 531 -5.89 -65.92 -48.76
C GLU A 531 -4.84 -66.96 -49.21
N LEU A 532 -3.88 -67.26 -48.34
CA LEU A 532 -2.91 -68.35 -48.55
C LEU A 532 -3.42 -69.62 -47.87
N TYR A 533 -3.29 -70.75 -48.56
CA TYR A 533 -3.59 -72.06 -47.98
C TYR A 533 -2.27 -72.74 -47.59
N LEU A 534 -1.87 -72.58 -46.33
CA LEU A 534 -0.58 -73.08 -45.84
C LEU A 534 -0.65 -74.59 -45.56
N GLU A 535 0.29 -75.34 -46.13
CA GLU A 535 0.47 -76.77 -45.88
C GLU A 535 1.95 -77.15 -45.87
N THR A 536 2.28 -78.30 -45.26
CA THR A 536 3.65 -78.81 -45.20
C THR A 536 3.91 -79.81 -46.32
N PHE A 537 4.83 -79.51 -47.24
CA PHE A 537 5.12 -80.34 -48.42
C PHE A 537 6.63 -80.55 -48.64
N SER A 538 6.98 -81.62 -49.35
CA SER A 538 8.37 -81.92 -49.75
C SER A 538 8.79 -81.03 -50.91
N ILE A 539 9.88 -80.28 -50.73
CA ILE A 539 10.41 -79.38 -51.75
C ILE A 539 10.90 -80.19 -52.97
N ASN A 540 11.58 -81.31 -52.74
CA ASN A 540 12.07 -82.19 -53.81
C ASN A 540 10.93 -82.71 -54.70
N MET A 541 9.83 -83.20 -54.11
CA MET A 541 8.67 -83.69 -54.87
C MET A 541 8.02 -82.56 -55.68
N MET A 542 7.85 -81.39 -55.07
CA MET A 542 7.27 -80.22 -55.75
C MET A 542 8.13 -79.79 -56.95
N ILE A 543 9.46 -79.74 -56.81
CA ILE A 543 10.38 -79.43 -57.91
C ILE A 543 10.28 -80.48 -59.02
N GLN A 544 10.21 -81.77 -58.68
CA GLN A 544 10.06 -82.85 -59.67
C GLN A 544 8.75 -82.70 -60.47
N ASP A 545 7.63 -82.37 -59.81
CA ASP A 545 6.36 -82.12 -60.47
C ASP A 545 6.46 -80.96 -61.46
N VAL A 546 7.12 -79.86 -61.05
CA VAL A 546 7.31 -78.68 -61.90
C VAL A 546 8.21 -79.00 -63.10
N ILE A 547 9.29 -79.76 -62.89
CA ILE A 547 10.19 -80.21 -63.97
C ILE A 547 9.43 -81.08 -64.96
N PHE A 548 8.70 -82.08 -64.48
CA PHE A 548 7.92 -82.98 -65.34
C PHE A 548 6.92 -82.22 -66.20
N THR A 549 6.29 -81.19 -65.62
CA THR A 549 5.31 -80.36 -66.32
C THR A 549 5.96 -79.43 -67.36
N ILE A 550 7.14 -78.87 -67.09
CA ILE A 550 7.79 -77.92 -67.99
C ILE A 550 8.61 -78.60 -69.10
N GLN A 551 9.06 -79.84 -68.90
CA GLN A 551 9.95 -80.56 -69.81
C GLN A 551 9.48 -80.54 -71.28
N PRO A 552 8.19 -80.80 -71.61
CA PRO A 552 7.73 -80.74 -73.00
C PRO A 552 7.83 -79.34 -73.62
N LEU A 553 7.66 -78.29 -72.80
CA LEU A 553 7.77 -76.90 -73.25
C LEU A 553 9.23 -76.51 -73.52
N ILE A 554 10.16 -77.03 -72.72
CA ILE A 554 11.60 -76.83 -72.89
C ILE A 554 12.07 -77.49 -74.20
N GLU A 555 11.67 -78.75 -74.42
CA GLU A 555 12.02 -79.53 -75.61
C GLU A 555 11.42 -78.96 -76.89
N LYS A 556 10.19 -78.43 -76.82
CA LYS A 556 9.52 -77.75 -77.95
C LYS A 556 10.35 -76.58 -78.50
N ASN A 557 11.07 -75.87 -77.65
CA ASN A 557 11.95 -74.75 -78.04
C ASN A 557 13.41 -75.19 -78.24
N GLN A 558 13.67 -76.50 -78.28
CA GLN A 558 14.98 -77.12 -78.43
C GLN A 558 15.99 -76.68 -77.36
N ASN A 559 15.50 -76.37 -76.16
CA ASN A 559 16.33 -75.98 -75.03
C ASN A 559 16.74 -77.22 -74.22
N ALA A 560 17.83 -77.10 -73.45
CA ALA A 560 18.21 -78.09 -72.43
C ALA A 560 17.95 -77.52 -71.03
N LEU A 561 17.29 -78.30 -70.16
CA LEU A 561 17.09 -77.97 -68.75
C LEU A 561 18.13 -78.70 -67.89
N GLU A 562 18.95 -77.94 -67.17
CA GLU A 562 19.92 -78.47 -66.21
C GLU A 562 19.47 -78.09 -64.79
N VAL A 563 19.24 -79.11 -63.95
CA VAL A 563 18.76 -78.92 -62.58
C VAL A 563 19.87 -79.24 -61.60
N THR A 564 20.18 -78.28 -60.73
CA THR A 564 21.14 -78.44 -59.64
C THR A 564 20.41 -78.23 -58.32
N SER A 565 20.32 -79.29 -57.52
CA SER A 565 19.74 -79.24 -56.17
C SER A 565 20.53 -80.14 -55.21
N PRO A 566 20.67 -79.77 -53.93
CA PRO A 566 21.11 -80.66 -52.87
C PRO A 566 20.29 -81.97 -52.82
N GLU A 567 20.90 -83.07 -52.35
CA GLU A 567 20.23 -84.37 -52.24
C GLU A 567 19.00 -84.32 -51.29
N GLU A 568 19.02 -83.46 -50.27
CA GLU A 568 17.93 -83.31 -49.31
C GLU A 568 17.64 -81.81 -49.05
N LEU A 569 16.53 -81.29 -49.59
CA LEU A 569 16.10 -79.89 -49.38
C LEU A 569 15.14 -79.74 -48.19
N GLY A 570 14.60 -80.83 -47.67
CA GLY A 570 13.66 -80.84 -46.54
C GLY A 570 12.21 -80.51 -46.91
N MET A 571 11.45 -80.08 -45.89
CA MET A 571 10.02 -79.75 -45.99
C MET A 571 9.82 -78.23 -45.89
N MET A 572 8.81 -77.71 -46.60
CA MET A 572 8.40 -76.31 -46.55
C MET A 572 6.95 -76.23 -46.06
N HIS A 573 6.65 -75.29 -45.16
CA HIS A 573 5.30 -74.94 -44.73
C HIS A 573 4.86 -73.62 -45.38
N SER A 574 4.11 -73.72 -46.47
CA SER A 574 3.67 -72.61 -47.32
C SER A 574 2.50 -73.04 -48.22
N ASP A 575 2.05 -72.19 -49.14
CA ASP A 575 1.07 -72.56 -50.16
C ASP A 575 1.77 -73.22 -51.36
N VAL A 576 1.70 -74.56 -51.45
CA VAL A 576 2.37 -75.32 -52.52
C VAL A 576 1.91 -74.89 -53.91
N THR A 577 0.63 -74.51 -54.04
CA THR A 577 0.02 -74.18 -55.33
C THR A 577 0.61 -72.88 -55.84
N LYS A 578 0.77 -71.90 -54.95
CA LYS A 578 1.39 -70.61 -55.28
C LYS A 578 2.89 -70.72 -55.51
N VAL A 579 3.61 -71.53 -54.74
CA VAL A 579 5.05 -71.80 -55.00
C VAL A 579 5.25 -72.46 -56.37
N ARG A 580 4.47 -73.50 -56.70
CA ARG A 580 4.50 -74.14 -58.03
C ARG A 580 4.17 -73.14 -59.14
N GLN A 581 3.15 -72.31 -58.94
CA GLN A 581 2.72 -71.30 -59.92
C GLN A 581 3.84 -70.28 -60.18
N CYS A 582 4.52 -69.79 -59.14
CA CYS A 582 5.67 -68.89 -59.30
C CYS A 582 6.81 -69.55 -60.09
N LEU A 583 7.19 -70.78 -59.75
CA LEU A 583 8.27 -71.50 -60.43
C LEU A 583 7.92 -71.83 -61.88
N PHE A 584 6.70 -72.29 -62.14
CA PHE A 584 6.22 -72.55 -63.49
C PHE A 584 6.20 -71.27 -64.33
N ASN A 585 5.78 -70.14 -63.76
CA ASN A 585 5.79 -68.85 -64.46
C ASN A 585 7.22 -68.40 -64.80
N LEU A 586 8.20 -68.57 -63.90
CA LEU A 586 9.60 -68.25 -64.19
C LEU A 586 10.21 -69.19 -65.25
N LEU A 587 10.02 -70.50 -65.11
CA LEU A 587 10.58 -71.49 -66.04
C LEU A 587 9.93 -71.44 -67.42
N SER A 588 8.63 -71.17 -67.50
CA SER A 588 7.95 -70.97 -68.79
C SER A 588 8.37 -69.68 -69.47
N ASN A 589 8.63 -68.60 -68.72
CA ASN A 589 9.26 -67.38 -69.27
C ASN A 589 10.67 -67.67 -69.78
N ALA A 590 11.51 -68.36 -69.00
CA ALA A 590 12.85 -68.78 -69.43
C ALA A 590 12.83 -69.62 -70.72
N SER A 591 11.93 -70.61 -70.81
CA SER A 591 11.74 -71.43 -72.01
C SER A 591 11.32 -70.61 -73.21
N LYS A 592 10.39 -69.67 -73.01
CA LYS A 592 9.83 -68.85 -74.08
C LYS A 592 10.83 -67.87 -74.70
N PHE A 593 11.77 -67.36 -73.90
CA PHE A 593 12.75 -66.35 -74.36
C PHE A 593 14.11 -66.92 -74.74
N THR A 594 14.25 -68.25 -74.68
CA THR A 594 15.44 -69.00 -75.09
C THR A 594 15.07 -69.95 -76.23
N GLU A 595 15.87 -69.97 -77.29
CA GLU A 595 15.75 -70.93 -78.40
C GLU A 595 17.11 -71.59 -78.60
N ASN A 596 17.16 -72.93 -78.73
CA ASN A 596 18.42 -73.68 -78.87
C ASN A 596 19.47 -73.38 -77.78
N GLY A 597 19.01 -73.09 -76.56
CA GLY A 597 19.87 -72.66 -75.45
C GLY A 597 19.78 -73.57 -74.22
N LYS A 598 20.28 -73.06 -73.09
CA LYS A 598 20.26 -73.76 -71.81
C LYS A 598 19.47 -72.97 -70.78
N ILE A 599 18.77 -73.71 -69.94
CA ILE A 599 18.02 -73.18 -68.81
C ILE A 599 18.50 -73.93 -67.57
N PHE A 600 18.89 -73.18 -66.55
CA PHE A 600 19.43 -73.72 -65.31
C PHE A 600 18.44 -73.44 -64.19
N LEU A 601 18.01 -74.49 -63.49
CA LEU A 601 17.30 -74.37 -62.23
C LEU A 601 18.27 -74.76 -61.10
N SER A 602 18.77 -73.78 -60.36
CA SER A 602 19.56 -74.01 -59.15
C SER A 602 18.69 -73.78 -57.91
N VAL A 603 18.71 -74.73 -56.99
CA VAL A 603 17.99 -74.62 -55.72
C VAL A 603 18.99 -74.69 -54.57
N GLU A 604 18.99 -73.67 -53.73
CA GLU A 604 19.90 -73.53 -52.59
C GLU A 604 19.09 -73.35 -51.31
N SER A 605 19.45 -74.07 -50.24
CA SER A 605 18.99 -73.77 -48.89
C SER A 605 20.04 -72.93 -48.16
N TYR A 606 19.60 -71.91 -47.43
CA TYR A 606 20.47 -71.05 -46.63
C TYR A 606 19.73 -70.54 -45.40
N GLN A 607 20.44 -70.14 -44.35
CA GLN A 607 19.84 -69.60 -43.13
C GLN A 607 19.96 -68.08 -43.06
N VAL A 608 18.87 -67.42 -42.70
CA VAL A 608 18.81 -65.99 -42.37
C VAL A 608 18.14 -65.87 -41.00
N ASP A 609 18.82 -65.24 -40.04
CA ASP A 609 18.28 -64.98 -38.68
C ASP A 609 17.63 -66.20 -37.99
N ALA A 610 18.29 -67.37 -38.10
CA ALA A 610 17.85 -68.66 -37.56
C ALA A 610 16.57 -69.28 -38.19
N LEU A 611 16.10 -68.72 -39.31
CA LEU A 611 15.09 -69.33 -40.19
C LEU A 611 15.77 -69.95 -41.40
N ASP A 612 15.32 -71.13 -41.82
CA ASP A 612 15.75 -71.72 -43.08
C ASP A 612 15.02 -71.03 -44.23
N TRP A 613 15.76 -70.72 -45.29
CA TRP A 613 15.27 -70.11 -46.52
C TRP A 613 15.65 -70.99 -47.70
N ILE A 614 14.80 -70.94 -48.73
CA ILE A 614 15.03 -71.60 -50.01
C ILE A 614 15.13 -70.55 -51.09
N ARG A 615 16.20 -70.63 -51.87
CA ARG A 615 16.44 -69.82 -53.05
C ARG A 615 16.25 -70.69 -54.29
N PHE A 616 15.31 -70.30 -55.14
CA PHE A 616 15.15 -70.86 -56.48
C PHE A 616 15.72 -69.88 -57.50
N ARG A 617 16.78 -70.28 -58.20
CA ARG A 617 17.42 -69.49 -59.25
C ARG A 617 17.14 -70.12 -60.60
N VAL A 618 16.40 -69.39 -61.44
CA VAL A 618 16.11 -69.77 -62.83
C VAL A 618 16.95 -68.88 -63.75
N THR A 619 17.95 -69.46 -64.40
CA THR A 619 18.83 -68.75 -65.34
C THR A 619 18.61 -69.25 -66.75
N ASP A 620 18.43 -68.36 -67.70
CA ASP A 620 18.28 -68.65 -69.13
C ASP A 620 19.43 -68.04 -69.94
N THR A 621 19.75 -68.64 -71.09
CA THR A 621 20.75 -68.09 -72.05
C THR A 621 20.08 -67.34 -73.22
N GLY A 622 18.88 -66.82 -73.00
CA GLY A 622 18.04 -66.20 -74.02
C GLY A 622 18.40 -64.74 -74.34
N ILE A 623 17.42 -64.00 -74.82
CA ILE A 623 17.61 -62.62 -75.33
C ILE A 623 18.04 -61.59 -74.27
N GLY A 624 17.84 -61.87 -72.98
CA GLY A 624 18.07 -60.91 -71.90
C GLY A 624 17.27 -59.61 -72.01
N MET A 625 17.52 -58.66 -71.11
CA MET A 625 16.81 -57.39 -71.00
C MET A 625 17.76 -56.21 -70.80
N THR A 626 17.37 -55.04 -71.29
CA THR A 626 18.04 -53.76 -71.00
C THR A 626 17.73 -53.27 -69.58
N PRO A 627 18.58 -52.42 -68.96
CA PRO A 627 18.30 -51.85 -67.64
C PRO A 627 16.94 -51.14 -67.53
N GLU A 628 16.52 -50.45 -68.59
CA GLU A 628 15.22 -49.79 -68.68
C GLU A 628 14.06 -50.79 -68.65
N GLN A 629 14.20 -51.93 -69.33
CA GLN A 629 13.21 -53.02 -69.32
C GLN A 629 13.14 -53.68 -67.95
N THR A 630 14.28 -53.97 -67.32
CA THR A 630 14.36 -54.54 -65.96
C THR A 630 13.68 -53.64 -64.93
N SER A 631 13.82 -52.31 -65.02
CA SER A 631 13.21 -51.35 -64.08
C SER A 631 11.67 -51.31 -64.11
N LYS A 632 11.05 -51.81 -65.18
CA LYS A 632 9.59 -51.78 -65.41
C LYS A 632 8.94 -53.15 -65.27
N LEU A 633 9.72 -54.20 -65.02
CA LEU A 633 9.31 -55.60 -65.10
C LEU A 633 8.17 -55.99 -64.13
N PHE A 634 8.17 -55.41 -62.94
CA PHE A 634 7.17 -55.69 -61.89
C PHE A 634 6.01 -54.68 -61.87
N ARG A 635 5.81 -53.89 -62.92
CA ARG A 635 4.65 -53.00 -63.06
C ARG A 635 3.52 -53.71 -63.80
N ALA A 636 2.29 -53.63 -63.28
CA ALA A 636 1.13 -54.27 -63.90
C ALA A 636 0.93 -53.80 -65.34
N PHE A 637 0.60 -54.75 -66.23
CA PHE A 637 0.32 -54.54 -67.66
C PHE A 637 1.48 -53.96 -68.50
N MET A 638 2.70 -53.91 -67.97
CA MET A 638 3.87 -53.45 -68.70
C MET A 638 4.58 -54.61 -69.39
N GLN A 639 4.89 -54.45 -70.69
CA GLN A 639 5.68 -55.40 -71.48
C GLN A 639 6.89 -54.70 -72.10
N ALA A 640 7.98 -55.44 -72.27
CA ALA A 640 9.31 -54.89 -72.55
C ALA A 640 9.48 -54.23 -73.94
N ASP A 641 8.65 -54.53 -74.96
CA ASP A 641 8.59 -53.78 -76.24
C ASP A 641 7.42 -54.21 -77.17
N SER A 642 6.99 -53.34 -78.08
CA SER A 642 5.91 -53.59 -79.07
C SER A 642 6.31 -54.47 -80.28
N SER A 643 7.60 -54.83 -80.42
CA SER A 643 8.13 -55.68 -81.49
C SER A 643 8.23 -57.16 -81.08
N THR A 644 8.47 -57.45 -79.80
CA THR A 644 8.51 -58.80 -79.20
C THR A 644 7.12 -59.39 -78.95
N THR A 645 6.08 -58.55 -78.90
CA THR A 645 4.67 -58.92 -78.71
C THR A 645 4.11 -59.78 -79.83
N ARG A 646 4.58 -59.58 -81.08
CA ARG A 646 4.14 -60.34 -82.25
C ARG A 646 4.72 -61.75 -82.35
N LYS A 647 5.83 -62.03 -81.63
CA LYS A 647 6.57 -63.30 -81.73
C LYS A 647 6.41 -64.20 -80.49
N TYR A 648 6.16 -63.63 -79.30
CA TYR A 648 6.19 -64.43 -78.05
C TYR A 648 4.97 -64.28 -77.10
N GLY A 649 4.10 -63.25 -77.21
CA GLY A 649 2.80 -63.13 -76.50
C GLY A 649 2.82 -63.13 -74.94
N GLY A 650 1.88 -62.49 -74.23
CA GLY A 650 1.80 -62.56 -72.76
C GLY A 650 0.87 -61.52 -72.11
N THR A 651 0.63 -61.64 -70.80
CA THR A 651 -0.34 -60.79 -70.05
C THR A 651 0.33 -59.59 -69.37
N GLY A 652 1.64 -59.65 -69.10
CA GLY A 652 2.36 -58.66 -68.30
C GLY A 652 1.98 -58.68 -66.80
N LEU A 653 1.12 -59.62 -66.37
CA LEU A 653 0.68 -59.77 -64.98
C LEU A 653 1.44 -60.88 -64.24
N GLY A 654 1.88 -61.92 -64.94
CA GLY A 654 2.49 -63.11 -64.31
C GLY A 654 3.65 -62.79 -63.35
N LEU A 655 4.59 -61.91 -63.73
CA LEU A 655 5.71 -61.53 -62.86
C LEU A 655 5.28 -60.63 -61.68
N VAL A 656 4.27 -59.79 -61.88
CA VAL A 656 3.70 -58.95 -60.81
C VAL A 656 2.99 -59.81 -59.77
N ILE A 657 2.19 -60.77 -60.22
CA ILE A 657 1.50 -61.75 -59.38
C ILE A 657 2.52 -62.64 -58.67
N THR A 658 3.55 -63.10 -59.37
CA THR A 658 4.63 -63.93 -58.80
C THR A 658 5.34 -63.18 -57.67
N ARG A 659 5.68 -61.90 -57.87
CA ARG A 659 6.28 -61.07 -56.83
C ARG A 659 5.34 -60.87 -55.64
N GLN A 660 4.06 -60.59 -55.89
CA GLN A 660 3.08 -60.43 -54.82
C GLN A 660 2.86 -61.72 -54.02
N PHE A 661 2.79 -62.89 -54.66
CA PHE A 661 2.73 -64.17 -53.96
C PHE A 661 3.96 -64.40 -53.10
N CYS A 662 5.17 -64.13 -53.62
CA CYS A 662 6.39 -64.23 -52.83
C CYS A 662 6.35 -63.31 -51.60
N GLN A 663 5.90 -62.07 -51.74
CA GLN A 663 5.75 -61.12 -50.63
C GLN A 663 4.71 -61.57 -49.60
N MET A 664 3.56 -62.09 -50.04
CA MET A 664 2.56 -62.68 -49.15
C MET A 664 3.12 -63.91 -48.40
N MET A 665 4.01 -64.66 -49.05
CA MET A 665 4.72 -65.81 -48.49
C MET A 665 6.00 -65.41 -47.71
N GLY A 666 6.21 -64.11 -47.42
CA GLY A 666 7.31 -63.64 -46.58
C GLY A 666 8.67 -63.52 -47.27
N GLY A 667 8.72 -63.60 -48.59
CA GLY A 667 9.92 -63.49 -49.43
C GLY A 667 9.83 -62.42 -50.52
N ASP A 668 10.70 -62.46 -51.53
CA ASP A 668 10.64 -61.56 -52.70
C ASP A 668 11.24 -62.24 -53.95
N VAL A 669 11.12 -61.55 -55.09
CA VAL A 669 11.69 -61.97 -56.38
C VAL A 669 12.68 -60.93 -56.89
N ILE A 670 13.89 -61.37 -57.20
CA ILE A 670 14.99 -60.57 -57.71
C ILE A 670 15.25 -60.96 -59.16
N VAL A 671 15.68 -60.00 -59.98
CA VAL A 671 16.03 -60.22 -61.39
C VAL A 671 17.38 -59.60 -61.72
N GLU A 672 18.20 -60.36 -62.42
CA GLU A 672 19.48 -59.94 -62.99
C GLU A 672 19.46 -60.31 -64.47
N SER A 673 19.70 -59.37 -65.38
CA SER A 673 19.64 -59.65 -66.82
C SER A 673 20.54 -58.71 -67.59
N GLU A 674 21.15 -59.23 -68.65
CA GLU A 674 21.96 -58.45 -69.60
C GLU A 674 21.51 -58.80 -71.03
N PHE A 675 21.21 -57.77 -71.82
CA PHE A 675 20.75 -57.94 -73.19
C PHE A 675 21.74 -58.78 -74.02
N GLY A 676 21.23 -59.84 -74.64
CA GLY A 676 21.98 -60.81 -75.45
C GLY A 676 22.72 -61.90 -74.67
N LYS A 677 22.68 -61.89 -73.33
CA LYS A 677 23.32 -62.93 -72.48
C LYS A 677 22.34 -63.77 -71.66
N GLY A 678 21.06 -63.39 -71.63
CA GLY A 678 20.00 -64.08 -70.90
C GLY A 678 19.61 -63.39 -69.59
N SER A 679 18.77 -64.06 -68.81
CA SER A 679 18.24 -63.53 -67.54
C SER A 679 18.35 -64.54 -66.41
N THR A 680 18.43 -64.03 -65.19
CA THR A 680 18.39 -64.81 -63.95
C THR A 680 17.30 -64.25 -63.05
N PHE A 681 16.32 -65.08 -62.73
CA PHE A 681 15.28 -64.78 -61.76
C PHE A 681 15.52 -65.58 -60.49
N ILE A 682 15.44 -64.91 -59.34
CA ILE A 682 15.74 -65.48 -58.03
C ILE A 682 14.51 -65.29 -57.14
N ILE A 683 13.87 -66.39 -56.76
CA ILE A 683 12.82 -66.42 -55.73
C ILE A 683 13.48 -66.79 -54.42
N GLU A 684 13.24 -66.01 -53.37
CA GLU A 684 13.69 -66.30 -52.01
C GLU A 684 12.47 -66.42 -51.12
N LEU A 685 12.30 -67.57 -50.44
CA LEU A 685 11.15 -67.83 -49.56
C LEU A 685 11.61 -68.47 -48.24
N PRO A 686 10.99 -68.12 -47.10
CA PRO A 686 11.21 -68.83 -45.84
C PRO A 686 10.57 -70.23 -45.88
N THR A 687 11.21 -71.22 -45.25
CA THR A 687 10.67 -72.59 -45.18
C THR A 687 9.50 -72.72 -44.21
N GLN A 688 9.31 -71.78 -43.29
CA GLN A 688 8.18 -71.72 -42.37
C GLN A 688 7.52 -70.34 -42.39
N LEU A 689 6.31 -70.28 -42.92
CA LEU A 689 5.40 -69.17 -42.67
C LEU A 689 4.71 -69.37 -41.32
N LYS A 690 4.74 -68.34 -40.45
CA LYS A 690 3.95 -68.35 -39.21
C LYS A 690 2.49 -68.08 -39.55
N ASP A 691 1.59 -68.91 -39.04
CA ASP A 691 0.15 -68.61 -39.07
C ASP A 691 -0.10 -67.23 -38.46
N LYS A 692 -0.92 -66.41 -39.12
CA LYS A 692 -1.50 -65.22 -38.47
C LYS A 692 -2.40 -65.72 -37.35
N GLU A 693 -2.06 -65.41 -36.09
CA GLU A 693 -3.02 -65.52 -34.99
C GLU A 693 -4.29 -64.73 -35.36
N PRO A 694 -5.49 -65.30 -35.17
CA PRO A 694 -6.72 -64.55 -35.42
C PRO A 694 -6.79 -63.36 -34.45
N GLU A 695 -6.84 -62.14 -35.00
CA GLU A 695 -7.13 -60.93 -34.22
C GLU A 695 -8.45 -61.11 -33.47
N SER A 696 -8.37 -61.26 -32.15
CA SER A 696 -9.53 -61.15 -31.27
C SER A 696 -10.01 -59.71 -31.26
N ASP A 697 -11.24 -59.47 -31.74
CA ASP A 697 -11.96 -58.21 -31.63
C ASP A 697 -12.03 -57.73 -30.16
N GLU A 698 -11.16 -56.80 -29.76
CA GLU A 698 -11.38 -55.96 -28.58
C GLU A 698 -12.05 -54.65 -29.04
N THR A 699 -13.37 -54.72 -29.23
CA THR A 699 -14.25 -53.54 -29.15
C THR A 699 -15.43 -53.84 -28.24
N SER A 700 -15.22 -53.68 -26.93
CA SER A 700 -16.30 -53.42 -25.98
C SER A 700 -15.75 -52.83 -24.67
N ALA A 701 -15.63 -51.49 -24.63
CA ALA A 701 -15.92 -50.61 -23.49
C ALA A 701 -15.80 -49.14 -23.92
#